data_AF-A0A955LG06-F1
#
_entry.id   AF-A0A955LG06-F1
#
_cell.length_a   1.000
_cell.length_b   1.000
_cell.length_c   1.000
_cell.angle_alpha   90.00
_cell.angle_beta   90.00
_cell.angle_gamma   90.00
#
_symmetry.space_group_name_H-M   'P 1'
#
loop_
_entity.id
_entity.type
_entity.pdbx_description
1 polymer ?
#
loop_
_entity_poly.entity_id
_entity_poly.type
_entity_poly.pdbx_seq_one_letter_code
_entity_poly.pdbx_strand_id
1 'polypeptide(L)'
;MPRINNDQQPNVINCIQSVEEKRSNILEIATTNKNKLAEFQRIFSEYTVVGVKLSVDEIQSLDPYEVVREKAKVAWQQNGCNPVLVEDTSLEIRGLADRPGVYVNDFFSEVEIRRLAAEKWLKDADRRAVARVLLAIYDGVEAHIFEGTVDGSISEDLRGTNGFGWDDFFIPAGQPNSESKTFAEMTDDEKDTYSMRNKAAHAFRNSNLKLAELVYELPEPLDSEMLRVQTGSLGDSGAVDFAFRLEGIEDNNTPNANFEATAYTPIIKEQNDFYRRYVLTRDSASLGVVVTDVDRAKSLTYQNGEPRIWQMGPQRRRLALAQRAEYWLRNIQPDVLTTLEKLENGTATIPQRSNRKSVTVEHMLKMIDEVPLEAHALKELGYKKLSSTQKVSRTTGAQFGLFNKIGKHYRSFLGIGSMPAISGWRDVIVTSIVGNMPVFISRNNIFAENESLRISLVSQVQKVIDSLAVDDIHKQRLRQNIGVAIGASDVSLEIERVNKFVKQGVKMFRIYTINSDPRVIEVASGLRREFGDEIEIFAGQIADKKQAKRLIDEARVDGLIFGHGGGRQCTSAVNGMAITTLEEIYAVVTDSYFNDVSVIAEGGVGKNIGPLLILGVDAVLYSQQLARGTIECGGVFLQDREGDFGQPYHGSASAPTMIIEAANERLKDARLTKSGRTKVPEGKPGFLKYTEKANSMTFWIDEFRHHLARTLADIGVKDIAEMRTFLSENDEELLRVVSSGAASIAQAYGAS
;
A
#
# COMPACT_ATOMS: atom_id res chain seq x y z
N MET A 1 15.52 -19.58 21.10
CA MET A 1 15.78 -18.19 21.55
C MET A 1 14.52 -17.38 21.31
N PRO A 2 14.11 -16.51 22.26
CA PRO A 2 13.06 -15.54 21.98
C PRO A 2 13.49 -14.68 20.80
N ARG A 3 12.57 -14.46 19.86
CA ARG A 3 12.77 -13.56 18.73
C ARG A 3 12.78 -12.15 19.31
N ILE A 4 13.92 -11.47 19.28
CA ILE A 4 14.03 -10.09 19.77
C ILE A 4 13.43 -9.20 18.69
N ASN A 5 12.33 -8.51 19.01
CA ASN A 5 11.79 -7.46 18.18
C ASN A 5 12.44 -6.14 18.61
N ASN A 6 12.97 -5.38 17.66
CA ASN A 6 13.39 -4.01 17.94
C ASN A 6 12.15 -3.13 17.81
N ASP A 7 11.35 -3.06 18.88
CA ASP A 7 10.27 -2.08 19.02
C ASP A 7 10.91 -0.68 19.18
N GLN A 8 11.44 -0.13 18.09
CA GLN A 8 11.85 1.26 18.05
C GLN A 8 10.61 2.14 17.85
N GLN A 9 10.65 3.34 18.42
CA GLN A 9 9.71 4.39 18.03
C GLN A 9 9.81 4.59 16.51
N PRO A 10 8.70 4.91 15.83
CA PRO A 10 8.71 5.05 14.38
C PRO A 10 9.67 6.15 13.93
N ASN A 11 10.64 5.77 13.10
CA ASN A 11 11.56 6.72 12.47
C ASN A 11 10.86 7.44 11.32
N VAL A 12 11.16 8.73 11.15
CA VAL A 12 10.79 9.46 9.93
C VAL A 12 11.83 9.11 8.87
N ILE A 13 11.37 8.51 7.77
CA ILE A 13 12.26 8.12 6.67
C ILE A 13 12.07 8.99 5.44
N ASN A 14 10.95 9.71 5.32
CA ASN A 14 10.75 10.68 4.24
C ASN A 14 9.64 11.71 4.51
N CYS A 15 9.54 12.69 3.62
CA CYS A 15 8.66 13.84 3.64
C CYS A 15 7.95 13.99 2.29
N ILE A 16 6.63 13.79 2.22
CA ILE A 16 5.84 13.97 1.00
C ILE A 16 5.83 15.45 0.63
N GLN A 17 6.38 15.74 -0.55
CA GLN A 17 6.32 17.07 -1.14
C GLN A 17 4.96 17.30 -1.78
N SER A 18 4.20 18.27 -1.27
CA SER A 18 2.91 18.65 -1.85
C SER A 18 3.10 19.26 -3.23
N VAL A 19 2.36 18.76 -4.22
CA VAL A 19 2.06 19.53 -5.44
C VAL A 19 1.01 20.58 -5.02
N GLU A 20 1.19 21.82 -5.46
CA GLU A 20 0.63 23.05 -4.86
C GLU A 20 -0.85 23.05 -4.43
N GLU A 21 -1.08 23.72 -3.27
CA GLU A 21 -2.32 24.21 -2.62
C GLU A 21 -3.31 23.16 -2.06
N LYS A 22 -3.98 23.33 -0.90
CA LYS A 22 -4.36 24.47 -0.03
C LYS A 22 -4.50 23.92 1.40
N ARG A 23 -4.04 24.59 2.48
CA ARG A 23 -4.19 24.10 3.87
C ARG A 23 -5.08 25.01 4.72
N SER A 24 -5.74 24.43 5.71
CA SER A 24 -6.44 25.12 6.80
C SER A 24 -5.54 26.12 7.51
N ASN A 25 -6.03 27.33 7.79
CA ASN A 25 -5.28 28.41 8.44
C ASN A 25 -5.15 28.22 9.97
N ILE A 26 -4.69 27.08 10.47
CA ILE A 26 -4.42 26.88 11.91
C ILE A 26 -2.91 26.88 12.14
N LEU A 27 -2.43 27.63 13.15
CA LEU A 27 -1.03 27.69 13.56
C LEU A 27 -0.91 27.28 15.04
N GLU A 28 -0.30 26.13 15.30
CA GLU A 28 -0.02 25.65 16.65
C GLU A 28 1.32 26.19 17.17
N ILE A 29 1.32 26.69 18.41
CA ILE A 29 2.52 27.21 19.08
C ILE A 29 2.68 26.52 20.43
N ALA A 30 3.87 25.99 20.71
CA ALA A 30 4.20 25.31 21.97
C ALA A 30 4.39 26.31 23.13
N THR A 31 3.31 26.92 23.60
CA THR A 31 3.33 27.88 24.70
C THR A 31 2.05 27.82 25.54
N THR A 32 2.21 28.02 26.84
CA THR A 32 1.10 28.25 27.79
C THR A 32 1.05 29.69 28.30
N ASN A 33 2.00 30.54 27.89
CA ASN A 33 2.05 31.94 28.29
C ASN A 33 1.00 32.74 27.52
N LYS A 34 -0.01 33.23 28.25
CA LYS A 34 -1.14 33.98 27.67
C LYS A 34 -0.72 35.27 26.96
N ASN A 35 0.31 35.96 27.47
CA ASN A 35 0.79 37.20 26.86
C ASN A 35 1.53 36.91 25.55
N LYS A 36 2.39 35.88 25.52
CA LYS A 36 3.03 35.42 24.27
C LYS A 36 1.98 35.01 23.23
N LEU A 37 0.96 34.27 23.66
CA LEU A 37 -0.11 33.81 22.76
C LEU A 37 -0.93 34.98 22.20
N ALA A 38 -1.25 35.99 23.02
CA ALA A 38 -1.93 37.19 22.56
C ALA A 38 -1.09 37.98 21.54
N GLU A 39 0.23 38.10 21.77
CA GLU A 39 1.15 38.74 20.83
C GLU A 39 1.20 37.97 19.50
N PHE A 40 1.31 36.63 19.54
CA PHE A 40 1.26 35.81 18.33
C PHE A 40 -0.08 35.89 17.59
N GLN A 41 -1.20 35.96 18.31
CA GLN A 41 -2.53 36.12 17.70
C GLN A 41 -2.67 37.43 16.93
N ARG A 42 -2.06 38.52 17.40
CA ARG A 42 -2.01 39.79 16.67
C ARG A 42 -1.08 39.71 15.47
N ILE A 43 0.14 39.20 15.68
CA ILE A 43 1.17 39.12 14.65
C ILE A 43 0.75 38.22 13.49
N PHE A 44 0.13 37.08 13.77
CA PHE A 44 -0.36 36.07 12.81
C PHE A 44 -1.87 36.18 12.59
N SER A 45 -2.36 37.40 12.31
CA SER A 45 -3.80 37.68 12.15
C SER A 45 -4.51 36.85 11.06
N GLU A 46 -3.76 36.32 10.09
CA GLU A 46 -4.25 35.47 9.01
C GLU A 46 -4.45 33.99 9.41
N TYR A 47 -3.94 33.60 10.58
CA TYR A 47 -4.05 32.25 11.14
C TYR A 47 -4.94 32.23 12.39
N THR A 48 -5.61 31.10 12.62
CA THR A 48 -6.13 30.74 13.94
C THR A 48 -4.99 30.19 14.78
N VAL A 49 -4.45 31.03 15.68
CA VAL A 49 -3.31 30.65 16.54
C VAL A 49 -3.80 29.89 17.79
N VAL A 50 -3.27 28.68 17.99
CA VAL A 50 -3.60 27.79 19.11
C VAL A 50 -2.35 27.51 19.95
N GLY A 51 -2.44 27.77 21.26
CA GLY A 51 -1.38 27.42 22.21
C GLY A 51 -1.49 25.95 22.66
N VAL A 52 -0.42 25.18 22.51
CA VAL A 52 -0.34 23.77 22.90
C VAL A 52 0.55 23.62 24.12
N LYS A 53 0.05 22.93 25.15
CA LYS A 53 0.83 22.60 26.35
C LYS A 53 1.65 21.33 26.09
N LEU A 54 2.96 21.51 25.91
CA LEU A 54 3.93 20.43 25.75
C LEU A 54 4.97 20.49 26.88
N SER A 55 5.42 19.34 27.37
CA SER A 55 6.42 19.23 28.44
C SER A 55 7.81 19.07 27.83
N VAL A 56 8.33 20.14 27.22
CA VAL A 56 9.60 20.13 26.50
C VAL A 56 10.73 20.52 27.44
N ASP A 57 11.65 19.60 27.71
CA ASP A 57 12.87 19.89 28.47
C ASP A 57 13.85 20.63 27.55
N GLU A 58 14.30 21.82 27.96
CA GLU A 58 15.30 22.61 27.23
C GLU A 58 16.72 22.11 27.56
N ILE A 59 17.55 21.94 26.53
CA ILE A 59 18.96 21.57 26.73
C ILE A 59 19.74 22.74 27.35
N GLN A 60 20.80 22.42 28.10
CA GLN A 60 21.69 23.44 28.64
C GLN A 60 22.81 23.78 27.64
N SER A 61 22.54 24.74 26.74
CA SER A 61 23.53 25.32 25.84
C SER A 61 23.53 26.84 25.93
N LEU A 62 24.65 27.47 25.54
CA LEU A 62 24.74 28.93 25.38
C LEU A 62 24.42 29.40 23.96
N ASP A 63 24.35 28.47 23.01
CA ASP A 63 23.98 28.76 21.64
C ASP A 63 22.45 28.74 21.49
N PRO A 64 21.80 29.89 21.21
CA PRO A 64 20.34 29.95 21.05
C PRO A 64 19.85 29.07 19.88
N TYR A 65 20.66 28.83 18.85
CA TYR A 65 20.26 27.98 17.72
C TYR A 65 20.24 26.50 18.10
N GLU A 66 21.12 26.07 19.00
CA GLU A 66 21.13 24.69 19.51
C GLU A 66 19.91 24.43 20.40
N VAL A 67 19.61 25.36 21.31
CA VAL A 67 18.45 25.28 22.21
C VAL A 67 17.15 25.21 21.43
N VAL A 68 16.91 26.15 20.50
CA VAL A 68 15.65 26.20 19.74
C VAL A 68 15.48 25.00 18.81
N ARG A 69 16.58 24.45 18.26
CA ARG A 69 16.57 23.27 17.38
C ARG A 69 16.09 22.02 18.13
N GLU A 70 16.70 21.73 19.27
CA GLU A 70 16.29 20.57 20.08
C GLU A 70 14.88 20.76 20.65
N LYS A 71 14.55 21.98 21.08
CA LYS A 71 13.20 22.33 21.53
C LYS A 71 12.15 22.07 20.44
N ALA A 72 12.41 22.46 19.19
CA ALA A 72 11.51 22.22 18.07
C ALA A 72 11.30 20.72 17.80
N LYS A 73 12.38 19.95 17.83
CA LYS A 73 12.35 18.50 17.62
C LYS A 73 11.56 17.77 18.71
N VAL A 74 11.83 18.08 19.98
CA VAL A 74 11.12 17.47 21.12
C VAL A 74 9.65 17.90 21.14
N ALA A 75 9.36 19.17 20.88
CA ALA A 75 7.98 19.66 20.78
C ALA A 75 7.21 18.92 19.68
N TRP A 76 7.80 18.75 18.49
CA TRP A 76 7.21 18.00 17.40
C TRP A 76 6.90 16.54 17.79
N GLN A 77 7.84 15.84 18.45
CA GLN A 77 7.63 14.47 18.94
C GLN A 77 6.47 14.40 19.95
N GLN A 78 6.44 15.30 20.93
CA GLN A 78 5.40 15.32 21.95
C GLN A 78 4.03 15.76 21.42
N ASN A 79 4.01 16.55 20.35
CA ASN A 79 2.77 16.93 19.67
C ASN A 79 2.23 15.82 18.74
N GLY A 80 2.69 14.57 18.90
CA GLY A 80 2.27 13.44 18.09
C GLY A 80 2.76 13.54 16.65
N CYS A 81 3.98 14.06 16.47
CA CYS A 81 4.62 14.27 15.19
C CYS A 81 3.88 15.25 14.26
N ASN A 82 3.09 16.16 14.85
CA ASN A 82 2.49 17.30 14.15
C ASN A 82 3.45 18.50 14.22
N PRO A 83 3.63 19.23 13.11
CA PRO A 83 4.39 20.49 13.13
C PRO A 83 3.83 21.46 14.17
N VAL A 84 4.70 21.99 15.02
CA VAL A 84 4.38 22.98 16.04
C VAL A 84 5.49 24.00 16.08
N LEU A 85 5.12 25.29 16.14
CA LEU A 85 6.07 26.37 16.25
C LEU A 85 6.56 26.47 17.70
N VAL A 86 7.86 26.53 17.89
CA VAL A 86 8.49 26.84 19.19
C VAL A 86 9.14 28.21 19.13
N GLU A 87 9.31 28.84 20.28
CA GLU A 87 10.00 30.12 20.44
C GLU A 87 11.09 29.99 21.49
N ASP A 88 12.26 30.53 21.20
CA ASP A 88 13.30 30.82 22.17
C ASP A 88 13.69 32.32 22.14
N THR A 89 14.06 32.88 23.29
CA THR A 89 14.38 34.30 23.44
C THR A 89 15.70 34.45 24.16
N SER A 90 16.61 35.24 23.61
CA SER A 90 17.86 35.60 24.26
C SER A 90 18.05 37.11 24.36
N LEU A 91 18.80 37.53 25.39
CA LEU A 91 19.21 38.91 25.58
C LEU A 91 20.70 38.96 25.93
N GLU A 92 21.47 39.59 25.06
CA GLU A 92 22.92 39.75 25.21
C GLU A 92 23.20 41.19 25.63
N ILE A 93 23.78 41.39 26.82
CA ILE A 93 24.11 42.73 27.34
C ILE A 93 25.63 42.89 27.36
N ARG A 94 26.15 43.91 26.67
CA ARG A 94 27.60 44.11 26.50
C ARG A 94 28.34 44.24 27.82
N GLY A 95 27.79 45.02 28.75
CA GLY A 95 28.33 45.23 30.09
C GLY A 95 28.35 43.97 30.97
N LEU A 96 27.63 42.92 30.58
CA LEU A 96 27.64 41.60 31.22
C LEU A 96 28.35 40.54 30.37
N ALA A 97 29.25 40.94 29.48
CA ALA A 97 29.94 40.04 28.55
C ALA A 97 28.96 39.17 27.74
N ASP A 98 27.95 39.82 27.17
CA ASP A 98 26.89 39.22 26.33
C ASP A 98 26.00 38.20 27.08
N ARG A 99 25.99 38.24 28.42
CA ARG A 99 25.08 37.47 29.29
C ARG A 99 23.80 38.26 29.59
N PRO A 100 22.69 37.60 29.99
CA PRO A 100 22.50 36.17 30.25
C PRO A 100 22.32 35.28 29.00
N GLY A 101 22.10 35.86 27.82
CA GLY A 101 21.85 35.08 26.61
C GLY A 101 20.50 34.34 26.69
N VAL A 102 20.49 33.05 26.34
CA VAL A 102 19.29 32.18 26.34
C VAL A 102 18.59 32.10 27.71
N TYR A 103 19.33 32.28 28.80
CA TYR A 103 18.81 32.19 30.16
C TYR A 103 18.09 33.47 30.63
N VAL A 104 17.78 34.40 29.72
CA VAL A 104 17.21 35.70 30.07
C VAL A 104 15.91 35.56 30.87
N ASN A 105 15.05 34.60 30.52
CA ASN A 105 13.76 34.44 31.17
C ASN A 105 13.91 33.96 32.61
N ASP A 106 14.87 33.06 32.88
CA ASP A 106 15.16 32.60 34.23
C ASP A 106 15.87 33.69 35.03
N PHE A 107 16.87 34.33 34.42
CA PHE A 107 17.77 35.28 35.08
C PHE A 107 17.08 36.61 35.42
N PHE A 108 16.18 37.07 34.56
CA PHE A 108 15.45 38.33 34.73
C PHE A 108 13.95 38.12 34.93
N SER A 109 13.53 36.96 35.46
CA SER A 109 12.14 36.72 35.88
C SER A 109 11.70 37.68 37.00
N GLU A 110 12.57 37.87 37.99
CA GLU A 110 12.30 38.69 39.18
C GLU A 110 12.64 40.17 38.96
N VAL A 111 11.74 41.05 39.39
CA VAL A 111 11.87 42.52 39.27
C VAL A 111 13.11 43.01 40.02
N GLU A 112 13.42 42.41 41.16
CA GLU A 112 14.55 42.77 42.01
C GLU A 112 15.89 42.52 41.32
N ILE A 113 16.00 41.44 40.54
CA ILE A 113 17.23 41.13 39.79
C ILE A 113 17.38 42.11 38.63
N ARG A 114 16.28 42.45 37.94
CA ARG A 114 16.29 43.48 36.90
C ARG A 114 16.73 44.85 37.45
N ARG A 115 16.21 45.24 38.60
CA ARG A 115 16.60 46.47 39.30
C ARG A 115 18.08 46.45 39.71
N LEU A 116 18.54 45.33 40.27
CA LEU A 116 19.95 45.15 40.64
C LEU A 116 20.88 45.28 39.43
N ALA A 117 20.48 44.71 38.28
CA ALA A 117 21.24 44.81 37.05
C ALA A 117 21.33 46.26 36.56
N ALA A 118 20.19 46.98 36.52
CA ALA A 118 20.13 48.36 36.05
C ALA A 118 20.88 49.34 36.97
N GLU A 119 20.71 49.23 38.29
CA GLU A 119 21.24 50.19 39.27
C GLU A 119 22.69 49.89 39.70
N LYS A 120 23.12 48.63 39.66
CA LYS A 120 24.44 48.21 40.17
C LYS A 120 25.33 47.61 39.10
N TRP A 121 24.90 46.54 38.44
CA TRP A 121 25.79 45.80 37.52
C TRP A 121 26.12 46.61 36.27
N LEU A 122 25.18 47.42 35.80
CA LEU A 122 25.30 48.22 34.58
C LEU A 122 25.49 49.72 34.84
N LYS A 123 25.78 50.12 36.08
CA LYS A 123 25.90 51.54 36.46
C LYS A 123 26.98 52.27 35.65
N ASP A 124 28.16 51.67 35.56
CA ASP A 124 29.34 52.22 34.86
C ASP A 124 29.81 51.29 33.71
N ALA A 125 28.91 50.43 33.23
CA ALA A 125 29.20 49.44 32.19
C ALA A 125 28.48 49.78 30.87
N ASP A 126 28.85 49.07 29.80
CA ASP A 126 28.22 49.22 28.50
C ASP A 126 26.79 48.67 28.51
N ARG A 127 25.80 49.55 28.38
CA ARG A 127 24.37 49.21 28.41
C ARG A 127 23.84 48.72 27.07
N ARG A 128 24.64 48.73 25.99
CA ARG A 128 24.20 48.21 24.70
C ARG A 128 23.78 46.75 24.84
N ALA A 129 22.64 46.41 24.26
CA ALA A 129 22.06 45.09 24.34
C ALA A 129 21.49 44.66 22.99
N VAL A 130 21.47 43.36 22.75
CA VAL A 130 20.84 42.75 21.58
C VAL A 130 19.78 41.78 22.06
N ALA A 131 18.54 42.07 21.71
CA ALA A 131 17.41 41.17 21.92
C ALA A 131 17.23 40.28 20.69
N ARG A 132 17.10 38.98 20.90
CA ARG A 132 16.89 38.00 19.83
C ARG A 132 15.71 37.09 20.15
N VAL A 133 14.89 36.81 19.14
CA VAL A 133 13.90 35.75 19.17
C VAL A 133 14.18 34.81 18.01
N LEU A 134 14.23 33.52 18.32
CA LEU A 134 14.24 32.45 17.33
C LEU A 134 12.89 31.74 17.38
N LEU A 135 12.19 31.76 16.25
CA LEU A 135 11.08 30.84 16.02
C LEU A 135 11.64 29.62 15.31
N ALA A 136 11.25 28.42 15.72
CA ALA A 136 11.64 27.22 15.01
C ALA A 136 10.46 26.27 14.83
N ILE A 137 10.50 25.52 13.74
CA ILE A 137 9.57 24.43 13.48
C ILE A 137 10.34 23.26 12.91
N TYR A 138 10.11 22.07 13.45
CA TYR A 138 10.76 20.85 13.00
C TYR A 138 9.84 20.16 11.99
N ASP A 139 10.38 19.88 10.80
CA ASP A 139 9.62 19.24 9.72
C ASP A 139 9.75 17.72 9.71
N GLY A 140 10.31 17.11 10.75
CA GLY A 140 10.62 15.68 10.82
C GLY A 140 12.06 15.35 10.43
N VAL A 141 12.73 16.20 9.66
CA VAL A 141 14.10 16.02 9.16
C VAL A 141 15.03 17.09 9.74
N GLU A 142 14.67 18.36 9.64
CA GLU A 142 15.46 19.49 10.13
C GLU A 142 14.61 20.56 10.82
N ALA A 143 15.27 21.37 11.65
CA ALA A 143 14.63 22.53 12.26
C ALA A 143 14.80 23.76 11.38
N HIS A 144 13.69 24.31 10.92
CA HIS A 144 13.64 25.57 10.19
C HIS A 144 13.58 26.71 11.20
N ILE A 145 14.63 27.53 11.25
CA ILE A 145 14.79 28.59 12.25
C ILE A 145 14.60 29.96 11.58
N PHE A 146 13.78 30.79 12.19
CA PHE A 146 13.46 32.15 11.77
C PHE A 146 13.88 33.12 12.86
N GLU A 147 14.75 34.04 12.50
CA GLU A 147 15.37 34.95 13.45
C GLU A 147 14.81 36.36 13.35
N GLY A 148 14.60 36.98 14.50
CA GLY A 148 14.43 38.40 14.63
C GLY A 148 15.38 38.94 15.68
N THR A 149 16.07 40.03 15.34
CA THR A 149 17.00 40.72 16.24
C THR A 149 16.69 42.20 16.33
N VAL A 150 16.93 42.76 17.50
CA VAL A 150 16.77 44.19 17.80
C VAL A 150 17.94 44.64 18.63
N ASP A 151 18.75 45.53 18.07
CA ASP A 151 19.72 46.30 18.84
C ASP A 151 18.99 47.27 19.78
N GLY A 152 19.57 47.53 20.93
CA GLY A 152 18.99 48.40 21.94
C GLY A 152 19.94 48.69 23.09
N SER A 153 19.37 49.12 24.20
CA SER A 153 20.12 49.35 25.44
C SER A 153 19.28 49.07 26.68
N ILE A 154 19.93 48.82 27.81
CA ILE A 154 19.27 48.65 29.11
C ILE A 154 19.09 50.01 29.79
N SER A 155 17.85 50.32 30.14
CA SER A 155 17.44 51.55 30.84
C SER A 155 18.04 51.65 32.25
N GLU A 156 18.19 52.88 32.75
CA GLU A 156 18.72 53.15 34.11
C GLU A 156 17.76 52.73 35.21
N ASP A 157 16.45 52.83 34.94
CA ASP A 157 15.37 52.46 35.84
C ASP A 157 14.34 51.63 35.08
N LEU A 158 13.63 50.75 35.78
CA LEU A 158 12.50 50.00 35.20
C LEU A 158 11.34 50.97 34.94
N ARG A 159 10.80 50.97 33.72
CA ARG A 159 9.71 51.85 33.29
C ARG A 159 8.60 51.07 32.58
N GLY A 160 7.38 51.61 32.66
CA GLY A 160 6.22 51.04 31.98
C GLY A 160 5.57 49.87 32.72
N THR A 161 4.39 49.48 32.23
CA THR A 161 3.58 48.38 32.79
C THR A 161 2.99 47.48 31.71
N ASN A 162 3.19 47.80 30.42
CA ASN A 162 2.59 47.12 29.29
C ASN A 162 3.55 46.09 28.66
N GLY A 163 3.66 44.89 29.24
CA GLY A 163 4.55 43.87 28.71
C GLY A 163 4.73 42.68 29.64
N PHE A 164 5.75 41.87 29.39
CA PHE A 164 6.10 40.73 30.25
C PHE A 164 7.61 40.46 30.25
N GLY A 165 8.06 39.68 31.24
CA GLY A 165 9.46 39.35 31.40
C GLY A 165 10.29 40.60 31.66
N TRP A 166 11.15 40.95 30.72
CA TRP A 166 12.15 42.00 30.83
C TRP A 166 11.84 43.24 29.97
N ASP A 167 10.62 43.34 29.42
CA ASP A 167 10.18 44.48 28.60
C ASP A 167 10.32 45.84 29.31
N ASP A 168 10.28 45.85 30.64
CA ASP A 168 10.29 47.04 31.51
C ASP A 168 11.64 47.76 31.59
N PHE A 169 12.70 47.18 31.06
CA PHE A 169 14.01 47.83 31.10
C PHE A 169 14.84 47.76 29.82
N PHE A 170 14.28 47.24 28.72
CA PHE A 170 14.93 47.20 27.41
C PHE A 170 14.39 48.30 26.50
N ILE A 171 15.29 49.13 25.99
CA ILE A 171 15.01 50.24 25.08
C ILE A 171 15.43 49.81 23.67
N PRO A 172 14.50 49.53 22.73
CA PRO A 172 14.85 49.18 21.36
C PRO A 172 15.42 50.39 20.61
N ALA A 173 16.40 50.13 19.73
CA ALA A 173 16.92 51.13 18.80
C ALA A 173 15.93 51.39 17.64
N GLY A 174 16.08 52.53 16.96
CA GLY A 174 15.21 52.93 15.84
C GLY A 174 13.98 53.74 16.24
N GLN A 175 13.84 54.09 17.52
CA GLN A 175 12.89 55.10 17.97
C GLN A 175 13.26 56.48 17.43
N PRO A 176 12.29 57.39 17.21
CA PRO A 176 12.58 58.80 16.92
C PRO A 176 13.53 59.38 17.97
N ASN A 177 14.48 60.25 17.57
CA ASN A 177 15.53 60.77 18.47
C ASN A 177 15.02 61.46 19.76
N SER A 178 13.73 61.81 19.83
CA SER A 178 13.07 62.38 21.00
C SER A 178 12.50 61.36 21.98
N GLU A 179 12.51 60.06 21.64
CA GLU A 179 11.89 59.00 22.43
C GLU A 179 12.93 57.97 22.90
N SER A 180 12.73 57.47 24.12
CA SER A 180 13.54 56.44 24.75
C SER A 180 12.64 55.51 25.57
N LYS A 181 11.52 55.08 24.98
CA LYS A 181 10.55 54.20 25.62
C LYS A 181 11.16 52.81 25.76
N THR A 182 10.93 52.19 26.91
CA THR A 182 11.11 50.73 27.07
C THR A 182 10.00 49.99 26.33
N PHE A 183 10.16 48.69 26.06
CA PHE A 183 9.06 47.90 25.49
C PHE A 183 7.79 47.95 26.36
N ALA A 184 7.92 48.08 27.69
CA ALA A 184 6.76 48.16 28.57
C ALA A 184 6.05 49.53 28.59
N GLU A 185 6.63 50.55 27.98
CA GLU A 185 6.01 51.88 27.81
C GLU A 185 5.31 52.03 26.46
N MET A 186 5.52 51.09 25.53
CA MET A 186 4.91 51.08 24.21
C MET A 186 3.53 50.43 24.25
N THR A 187 2.60 50.91 23.42
CA THR A 187 1.39 50.16 23.06
C THR A 187 1.73 48.89 22.29
N ASP A 188 0.79 47.95 22.17
CA ASP A 188 1.00 46.71 21.42
C ASP A 188 1.42 46.97 19.96
N ASP A 189 0.75 47.91 19.28
CA ASP A 189 1.06 48.28 17.88
C ASP A 189 2.44 48.96 17.74
N GLU A 190 2.80 49.84 18.68
CA GLU A 190 4.13 50.45 18.73
C GLU A 190 5.21 49.39 18.96
N LYS A 191 4.99 48.46 19.91
CA LYS A 191 5.92 47.38 20.21
C LYS A 191 6.10 46.47 18.99
N ASP A 192 5.02 46.09 18.31
CA ASP A 192 5.07 45.21 17.14
C ASP A 192 5.91 45.82 16.00
N THR A 193 6.02 47.15 15.92
CA THR A 193 6.89 47.85 14.94
C THR A 193 8.38 47.54 15.17
N TYR A 194 8.80 47.38 16.43
CA TYR A 194 10.20 47.18 16.80
C TYR A 194 10.52 45.75 17.21
N SER A 195 9.53 44.98 17.68
CA SER A 195 9.69 43.68 18.33
C SER A 195 10.48 42.68 17.49
N MET A 196 11.48 42.07 18.12
CA MET A 196 12.22 40.94 17.57
C MET A 196 11.29 39.76 17.25
N ARG A 197 10.21 39.56 18.02
CA ARG A 197 9.22 38.52 17.74
C ARG A 197 8.46 38.79 16.45
N ASN A 198 8.06 40.03 16.19
CA ASN A 198 7.41 40.38 14.92
C ASN A 198 8.38 40.22 13.73
N LYS A 199 9.66 40.58 13.90
CA LYS A 199 10.68 40.35 12.87
C LYS A 199 10.87 38.85 12.57
N ALA A 200 10.97 38.01 13.59
CA ALA A 200 11.06 36.55 13.43
C ALA A 200 9.81 35.98 12.76
N ALA A 201 8.63 36.45 13.16
CA ALA A 201 7.35 36.05 12.57
C ALA A 201 7.21 36.52 11.11
N HIS A 202 7.74 37.69 10.76
CA HIS A 202 7.81 38.17 9.39
C HIS A 202 8.76 37.31 8.54
N ALA A 203 9.91 36.89 9.09
CA ALA A 203 10.81 35.93 8.45
C ALA A 203 10.12 34.57 8.22
N PHE A 204 9.35 34.08 9.19
CA PHE A 204 8.53 32.87 9.05
C PHE A 204 7.45 33.03 7.95
N ARG A 205 6.68 34.13 7.96
CA ARG A 205 5.61 34.40 6.97
C ARG A 205 6.12 34.48 5.53
N ASN A 206 7.29 35.08 5.34
CA ASN A 206 7.91 35.20 4.02
C ASN A 206 8.73 33.98 3.64
N SER A 207 8.82 32.97 4.51
CA SER A 207 9.44 31.71 4.16
C SER A 207 8.55 30.93 3.20
N ASN A 208 9.15 30.27 2.23
CA ASN A 208 8.45 29.31 1.39
C ASN A 208 8.28 27.95 2.10
N LEU A 209 8.25 27.94 3.44
CA LEU A 209 8.27 26.71 4.23
C LEU A 209 6.96 25.94 4.04
N LYS A 210 7.06 24.79 3.37
CA LYS A 210 5.98 23.82 3.25
C LYS A 210 6.26 22.66 4.20
N LEU A 211 5.53 22.62 5.31
CA LEU A 211 5.62 21.52 6.27
C LEU A 211 5.18 20.22 5.59
N ALA A 212 6.10 19.28 5.40
CA ALA A 212 5.84 18.07 4.64
C ALA A 212 4.86 17.12 5.34
N GLU A 213 4.20 16.24 4.58
CA GLU A 213 3.50 15.10 5.21
C GLU A 213 4.51 14.00 5.49
N LEU A 214 4.63 13.57 6.72
CA LEU A 214 5.70 12.65 7.11
C LEU A 214 5.36 11.21 6.76
N VAL A 215 6.40 10.51 6.31
CA VAL A 215 6.40 9.08 6.03
C VAL A 215 7.24 8.40 7.09
N TYR A 216 6.57 7.59 7.91
CA TYR A 216 7.22 6.80 8.94
C TYR A 216 7.69 5.45 8.41
N GLU A 217 8.70 4.91 9.05
CA GLU A 217 9.19 3.56 8.84
C GLU A 217 8.30 2.54 9.53
N LEU A 218 7.88 1.50 8.81
CA LEU A 218 7.24 0.33 9.43
C LEU A 218 8.20 -0.32 10.45
N PRO A 219 7.70 -0.84 11.60
CA PRO A 219 8.54 -1.51 12.59
C PRO A 219 9.46 -2.56 11.95
N GLU A 220 10.74 -2.60 12.29
CA GLU A 220 11.72 -3.43 11.59
C GLU A 220 11.54 -4.94 11.84
N PRO A 221 12.00 -5.83 10.94
CA PRO A 221 11.84 -7.26 11.09
C PRO A 221 12.76 -7.79 12.18
N LEU A 222 12.49 -9.01 12.62
CA LEU A 222 13.32 -9.69 13.62
C LEU A 222 14.77 -9.81 13.14
N ASP A 223 15.73 -9.47 13.99
CA ASP A 223 17.17 -9.57 13.69
C ASP A 223 17.57 -10.95 13.14
N SER A 224 16.95 -12.01 13.67
CA SER A 224 17.19 -13.38 13.23
C SER A 224 16.75 -13.68 11.79
N GLU A 225 15.76 -12.97 11.26
CA GLU A 225 15.36 -13.08 9.86
C GLU A 225 16.32 -12.28 8.97
N MET A 226 16.78 -11.12 9.42
CA MET A 226 17.80 -10.33 8.72
C MET A 226 19.14 -11.06 8.60
N LEU A 227 19.59 -11.73 9.66
CA LEU A 227 20.83 -12.54 9.65
C LEU A 227 20.79 -13.70 8.66
N ARG A 228 19.60 -14.17 8.27
CA ARG A 228 19.43 -15.25 7.27
C ARG A 228 19.54 -14.74 5.83
N VAL A 229 19.40 -13.43 5.62
CA VAL A 229 19.48 -12.83 4.29
C VAL A 229 20.95 -12.62 3.92
N GLN A 230 21.47 -13.49 3.06
CA GLN A 230 22.84 -13.39 2.56
C GLN A 230 22.86 -12.72 1.18
N THR A 231 22.70 -11.40 1.10
CA THR A 231 22.67 -10.71 -0.21
C THR A 231 23.96 -10.89 -1.01
N GLY A 232 25.11 -11.03 -0.33
CA GLY A 232 26.39 -11.31 -0.98
C GLY A 232 26.52 -12.72 -1.57
N SER A 233 25.59 -13.64 -1.26
CA SER A 233 25.55 -14.99 -1.84
C SER A 233 24.65 -15.09 -3.07
N LEU A 234 24.01 -14.00 -3.49
CA LEU A 234 23.22 -13.94 -4.72
C LEU A 234 24.19 -13.94 -5.92
N GLY A 235 24.80 -15.09 -6.21
CA GLY A 235 25.81 -15.27 -7.26
C GLY A 235 25.27 -15.33 -8.69
N ASP A 236 23.94 -15.25 -8.87
CA ASP A 236 23.28 -15.25 -10.17
C ASP A 236 22.89 -13.83 -10.58
N SER A 237 23.50 -13.32 -11.65
CA SER A 237 23.29 -11.94 -12.09
C SER A 237 21.85 -11.67 -12.54
N GLY A 238 21.13 -12.67 -13.08
CA GLY A 238 19.74 -12.54 -13.50
C GLY A 238 18.76 -12.45 -12.32
N ALA A 239 18.98 -13.27 -11.28
CA ALA A 239 18.18 -13.25 -10.06
C ALA A 239 18.29 -11.93 -9.33
N VAL A 240 19.50 -11.44 -9.29
CA VAL A 240 19.84 -10.17 -8.70
C VAL A 240 19.23 -9.02 -9.49
N ASP A 241 19.41 -9.01 -10.82
CA ASP A 241 18.84 -8.01 -11.70
C ASP A 241 17.30 -7.94 -11.59
N PHE A 242 16.63 -9.09 -11.61
CA PHE A 242 15.19 -9.20 -11.40
C PHE A 242 14.74 -8.60 -10.05
N ALA A 243 15.42 -8.94 -8.95
CA ALA A 243 15.03 -8.48 -7.63
C ALA A 243 15.01 -6.95 -7.54
N PHE A 244 16.07 -6.30 -8.06
CA PHE A 244 16.27 -4.86 -7.95
C PHE A 244 15.41 -4.05 -8.94
N ARG A 245 15.14 -4.56 -10.14
CA ARG A 245 14.31 -3.86 -11.15
C ARG A 245 12.88 -3.58 -10.69
N LEU A 246 12.35 -4.38 -9.78
CA LEU A 246 10.95 -4.36 -9.33
C LEU A 246 10.68 -3.46 -8.12
N GLU A 247 11.60 -2.58 -7.73
CA GLU A 247 11.36 -1.62 -6.64
C GLU A 247 11.23 -0.16 -7.09
N GLY A 248 11.40 0.14 -8.38
CA GLY A 248 11.53 1.54 -8.80
C GLY A 248 12.84 2.17 -8.31
N ILE A 249 13.88 1.36 -8.07
CA ILE A 249 15.23 1.82 -7.77
C ILE A 249 15.82 2.39 -9.07
N GLU A 250 15.65 3.70 -9.27
CA GLU A 250 16.31 4.40 -10.38
C GLU A 250 17.78 4.73 -10.05
N ASP A 251 18.09 5.01 -8.77
CA ASP A 251 19.39 5.61 -8.39
C ASP A 251 20.52 4.63 -8.06
N ASN A 252 20.27 3.33 -7.85
CA ASN A 252 21.35 2.35 -7.62
C ASN A 252 20.96 0.93 -8.03
N ASN A 253 20.97 0.69 -9.34
CA ASN A 253 20.75 -0.63 -9.95
C ASN A 253 21.95 -1.59 -9.82
N THR A 254 22.97 -1.25 -9.02
CA THR A 254 24.13 -2.13 -8.84
C THR A 254 24.01 -2.90 -7.54
N PRO A 255 23.80 -4.22 -7.61
CA PRO A 255 23.71 -5.08 -6.45
C PRO A 255 25.04 -5.08 -5.70
N ASN A 256 25.00 -4.83 -4.40
CA ASN A 256 26.20 -4.92 -3.57
C ASN A 256 25.84 -5.40 -2.15
N ALA A 257 26.84 -5.92 -1.43
CA ALA A 257 26.64 -6.47 -0.08
C ALA A 257 26.12 -5.44 0.94
N ASN A 258 26.32 -4.15 0.64
CA ASN A 258 25.91 -2.99 1.42
C ASN A 258 24.70 -2.28 0.80
N PHE A 259 23.93 -2.97 -0.05
CA PHE A 259 22.75 -2.37 -0.66
C PHE A 259 21.76 -1.99 0.43
N GLU A 260 21.53 -0.69 0.55
CA GLU A 260 20.48 -0.09 1.34
C GLU A 260 19.51 0.54 0.35
N ALA A 261 18.31 -0.05 0.21
CA ALA A 261 17.24 0.61 -0.54
C ALA A 261 16.90 1.91 0.22
N THR A 262 17.32 3.05 -0.32
CA THR A 262 17.02 4.34 0.27
C THR A 262 15.51 4.57 0.32
N ALA A 263 15.06 5.31 1.34
CA ALA A 263 13.64 5.63 1.48
C ALA A 263 13.19 6.52 0.32
N TYR A 264 12.12 6.14 -0.38
CA TYR A 264 11.56 6.94 -1.47
C TYR A 264 10.56 7.94 -0.93
N THR A 265 10.63 9.17 -1.45
CA THR A 265 9.62 10.18 -1.19
C THR A 265 8.40 9.88 -2.05
N PRO A 266 7.23 9.53 -1.46
CA PRO A 266 6.01 9.46 -2.25
C PRO A 266 5.71 10.86 -2.81
N ILE A 267 5.26 10.91 -4.05
CA ILE A 267 4.80 12.11 -4.73
C ILE A 267 3.28 12.05 -4.84
N ILE A 268 2.61 13.15 -4.50
CA ILE A 268 1.18 13.31 -4.77
C ILE A 268 1.04 13.52 -6.28
N LYS A 269 0.56 12.51 -7.00
CA LYS A 269 0.37 12.59 -8.46
C LYS A 269 -0.97 13.21 -8.83
N GLU A 270 -1.98 13.00 -8.01
CA GLU A 270 -3.35 13.39 -8.29
C GLU A 270 -4.10 13.62 -6.97
N GLN A 271 -4.83 14.72 -6.89
CA GLN A 271 -5.60 15.09 -5.71
C GLN A 271 -6.85 15.89 -6.13
N ASN A 272 -7.94 15.64 -5.43
CA ASN A 272 -9.12 16.49 -5.40
C ASN A 272 -9.75 16.44 -3.99
N ASP A 273 -10.94 17.01 -3.84
CA ASP A 273 -11.64 17.06 -2.55
C ASP A 273 -11.94 15.66 -1.97
N PHE A 274 -12.03 14.63 -2.82
CA PHE A 274 -12.50 13.30 -2.43
C PHE A 274 -11.40 12.24 -2.30
N TYR A 275 -10.27 12.40 -3.00
CA TYR A 275 -9.14 11.47 -2.86
C TYR A 275 -7.78 12.10 -3.15
N ARG A 276 -6.73 11.43 -2.64
CA ARG A 276 -5.32 11.68 -2.96
C ARG A 276 -4.66 10.41 -3.44
N ARG A 277 -3.79 10.53 -4.44
CA ARG A 277 -3.04 9.44 -5.04
C ARG A 277 -1.55 9.66 -4.86
N TYR A 278 -0.92 8.80 -4.08
CA TYR A 278 0.52 8.79 -3.83
C TYR A 278 1.22 7.79 -4.75
N VAL A 279 2.28 8.19 -5.44
CA VAL A 279 3.12 7.32 -6.28
C VAL A 279 4.59 7.47 -5.88
N LEU A 280 5.41 6.47 -6.16
CA LEU A 280 6.85 6.55 -5.87
C LEU A 280 7.61 7.39 -6.91
N THR A 281 7.16 7.38 -8.18
CA THR A 281 7.80 8.15 -9.26
C THR A 281 6.75 8.86 -10.12
N ARG A 282 7.13 10.01 -10.71
CA ARG A 282 6.22 10.82 -11.54
C ARG A 282 5.71 10.04 -12.76
N ASP A 283 6.58 9.22 -13.34
CA ASP A 283 6.30 8.47 -14.57
C ASP A 283 5.65 7.10 -14.34
N SER A 284 5.39 6.70 -13.08
CA SER A 284 4.73 5.44 -12.78
C SER A 284 3.32 5.39 -13.38
N ALA A 285 3.05 4.34 -14.17
CA ALA A 285 1.72 4.04 -14.70
C ALA A 285 0.85 3.23 -13.72
N SER A 286 1.42 2.83 -12.58
CA SER A 286 0.70 2.05 -11.57
C SER A 286 -0.30 2.92 -10.79
N LEU A 287 -1.29 2.30 -10.13
CA LEU A 287 -2.42 3.00 -9.49
C LEU A 287 -2.02 4.06 -8.47
N GLY A 288 -0.85 3.94 -7.83
CA GLY A 288 -0.57 4.72 -6.63
C GLY A 288 -1.43 4.28 -5.43
N VAL A 289 -1.06 4.68 -4.22
CA VAL A 289 -1.93 4.51 -3.04
C VAL A 289 -2.98 5.59 -3.12
N VAL A 290 -4.23 5.17 -3.30
CA VAL A 290 -5.36 6.09 -3.37
C VAL A 290 -6.07 6.10 -2.03
N VAL A 291 -6.10 7.26 -1.38
CA VAL A 291 -6.71 7.48 -0.07
C VAL A 291 -7.95 8.35 -0.26
N THR A 292 -9.11 7.83 0.15
CA THR A 292 -10.39 8.55 0.18
C THR A 292 -10.76 8.99 1.59
N ASP A 293 -11.80 9.80 1.77
CA ASP A 293 -12.35 10.12 3.10
C ASP A 293 -12.73 8.89 3.93
N VAL A 294 -13.22 7.85 3.26
CA VAL A 294 -13.60 6.59 3.90
C VAL A 294 -12.38 5.86 4.46
N ASP A 295 -11.24 5.97 3.77
CA ASP A 295 -9.95 5.44 4.24
C ASP A 295 -9.44 6.25 5.43
N ARG A 296 -9.45 7.59 5.30
CA ARG A 296 -9.04 8.53 6.36
C ARG A 296 -9.80 8.31 7.66
N ALA A 297 -11.10 8.07 7.59
CA ALA A 297 -11.95 7.83 8.75
C ALA A 297 -11.60 6.56 9.54
N LYS A 298 -10.91 5.60 8.91
CA LYS A 298 -10.47 4.33 9.55
C LYS A 298 -8.99 4.33 9.91
N SER A 299 -8.20 5.20 9.30
CA SER A 299 -6.79 5.37 9.58
C SER A 299 -6.51 6.27 10.80
N LEU A 300 -5.30 6.16 11.33
CA LEU A 300 -4.72 7.14 12.21
C LEU A 300 -4.40 8.42 11.42
N THR A 301 -4.84 9.57 11.91
CA THR A 301 -4.67 10.87 11.26
C THR A 301 -3.94 11.86 12.16
N TYR A 302 -3.33 12.86 11.55
CA TYR A 302 -2.86 14.07 12.20
C TYR A 302 -4.05 14.95 12.67
N GLN A 303 -3.77 16.00 13.45
CA GLN A 303 -4.83 16.91 13.94
C GLN A 303 -5.56 17.64 12.80
N ASN A 304 -4.86 17.89 11.69
CA ASN A 304 -5.42 18.49 10.48
C ASN A 304 -6.28 17.52 9.63
N GLY A 305 -6.47 16.27 10.07
CA GLY A 305 -7.26 15.26 9.38
C GLY A 305 -6.50 14.46 8.31
N GLU A 306 -5.21 14.76 8.07
CA GLU A 306 -4.41 14.04 7.09
C GLU A 306 -4.00 12.64 7.59
N PRO A 307 -3.95 11.63 6.71
CA PRO A 307 -3.56 10.28 7.10
C PRO A 307 -2.08 10.21 7.49
N ARG A 308 -1.75 9.41 8.52
CA ARG A 308 -0.37 9.04 8.80
C ARG A 308 0.09 7.96 7.83
N ILE A 309 1.15 8.25 7.10
CA ILE A 309 1.66 7.38 6.04
C ILE A 309 2.91 6.66 6.52
N TRP A 310 3.02 5.40 6.14
CA TRP A 310 4.11 4.51 6.49
C TRP A 310 4.73 3.91 5.23
N GLN A 311 5.99 3.52 5.29
CA GLN A 311 6.70 2.87 4.20
C GLN A 311 7.64 1.78 4.73
N MET A 312 7.87 0.75 3.94
CA MET A 312 8.89 -0.27 4.27
C MET A 312 10.28 0.35 4.34
N GLY A 313 10.93 0.16 5.49
CA GLY A 313 12.31 0.56 5.73
C GLY A 313 13.35 -0.26 4.94
N PRO A 314 14.63 0.17 4.93
CA PRO A 314 15.69 -0.45 4.13
C PRO A 314 15.89 -1.95 4.44
N GLN A 315 15.74 -2.38 5.71
CA GLN A 315 15.96 -3.78 6.09
C GLN A 315 14.85 -4.69 5.54
N ARG A 316 13.58 -4.28 5.66
CA ARG A 316 12.44 -5.02 5.07
C ARG A 316 12.52 -5.13 3.56
N ARG A 317 12.94 -4.06 2.88
CA ARG A 317 13.19 -4.06 1.44
C ARG A 317 14.26 -5.06 1.07
N ARG A 318 15.39 -5.06 1.79
CA ARG A 318 16.46 -6.05 1.60
C ARG A 318 15.95 -7.49 1.71
N LEU A 319 15.07 -7.77 2.67
CA LEU A 319 14.42 -9.08 2.80
C LEU A 319 13.48 -9.38 1.61
N ALA A 320 12.70 -8.41 1.14
CA ALA A 320 11.85 -8.57 -0.04
C ALA A 320 12.67 -8.87 -1.31
N LEU A 321 13.80 -8.19 -1.50
CA LEU A 321 14.71 -8.45 -2.63
C LEU A 321 15.26 -9.87 -2.60
N ALA A 322 15.65 -10.37 -1.42
CA ALA A 322 16.10 -11.75 -1.27
C ALA A 322 14.99 -12.76 -1.61
N GLN A 323 13.75 -12.50 -1.16
CA GLN A 323 12.58 -13.32 -1.48
C GLN A 323 12.28 -13.32 -3.01
N ARG A 324 12.53 -12.21 -3.70
CA ARG A 324 12.40 -12.13 -5.18
C ARG A 324 13.51 -12.86 -5.91
N ALA A 325 14.76 -12.71 -5.48
CA ALA A 325 15.90 -13.39 -6.09
C ALA A 325 15.76 -14.92 -5.96
N GLU A 326 15.36 -15.41 -4.79
CA GLU A 326 15.08 -16.84 -4.60
C GLU A 326 13.94 -17.32 -5.50
N TYR A 327 12.87 -16.53 -5.63
CA TYR A 327 11.76 -16.84 -6.51
C TYR A 327 12.18 -16.91 -7.98
N TRP A 328 13.03 -15.99 -8.45
CA TRP A 328 13.63 -16.05 -9.78
C TRP A 328 14.38 -17.36 -10.00
N LEU A 329 15.29 -17.68 -9.08
CA LEU A 329 16.11 -18.90 -9.14
C LEU A 329 15.24 -20.14 -9.26
N ARG A 330 14.05 -20.17 -8.66
CA ARG A 330 13.14 -21.33 -8.74
C ARG A 330 12.35 -21.39 -10.04
N ASN A 331 11.98 -20.27 -10.64
CA ASN A 331 11.04 -20.24 -11.77
C ASN A 331 11.72 -20.11 -13.15
N ILE A 332 12.97 -19.64 -13.20
CA ILE A 332 13.73 -19.45 -14.44
C ILE A 332 14.77 -20.58 -14.65
N GLN A 333 14.71 -21.65 -13.86
CA GLN A 333 15.56 -22.83 -14.02
C GLN A 333 15.24 -23.61 -15.31
N PRO A 334 16.26 -24.19 -15.98
CA PRO A 334 16.07 -25.01 -17.19
C PRO A 334 15.05 -26.13 -17.04
N ASP A 335 14.90 -26.71 -15.86
CA ASP A 335 13.96 -27.81 -15.62
C ASP A 335 12.49 -27.37 -15.69
N VAL A 336 12.17 -26.16 -15.22
CA VAL A 336 10.82 -25.58 -15.33
C VAL A 336 10.47 -25.39 -16.80
N LEU A 337 11.43 -24.85 -17.55
CA LEU A 337 11.30 -24.55 -18.96
C LEU A 337 11.14 -25.83 -19.78
N THR A 338 11.98 -26.83 -19.52
CA THR A 338 11.89 -28.17 -20.11
C THR A 338 10.54 -28.81 -19.83
N THR A 339 10.00 -28.66 -18.61
CA THR A 339 8.68 -29.20 -18.26
C THR A 339 7.57 -28.56 -19.10
N LEU A 340 7.60 -27.24 -19.24
CA LEU A 340 6.62 -26.50 -20.05
C LEU A 340 6.76 -26.82 -21.55
N GLU A 341 7.98 -26.92 -22.08
CA GLU A 341 8.25 -27.32 -23.46
C GLU A 341 7.72 -28.72 -23.76
N LYS A 342 7.90 -29.68 -22.84
CA LYS A 342 7.35 -31.03 -22.98
C LYS A 342 5.82 -31.05 -23.05
N LEU A 343 5.18 -30.20 -22.26
CA LEU A 343 3.72 -30.06 -22.29
C LEU A 343 3.24 -29.43 -23.61
N GLU A 344 3.95 -28.42 -24.09
CA GLU A 344 3.60 -27.71 -25.33
C GLU A 344 3.82 -28.52 -26.60
N ASN A 345 4.92 -29.28 -26.67
CA ASN A 345 5.20 -30.14 -27.81
C ASN A 345 4.45 -31.49 -27.77
N GLY A 346 3.69 -31.74 -26.69
CA GLY A 346 2.86 -32.94 -26.51
C GLY A 346 3.63 -34.20 -26.10
N THR A 347 4.92 -34.11 -25.75
CA THR A 347 5.68 -35.25 -25.21
C THR A 347 5.28 -35.58 -23.77
N ALA A 348 4.72 -34.62 -23.04
CA ALA A 348 3.94 -34.82 -21.83
C ALA A 348 2.50 -34.34 -22.07
N THR A 349 1.53 -35.05 -21.52
CA THR A 349 0.11 -34.69 -21.65
C THR A 349 -0.55 -34.65 -20.28
N ILE A 350 -1.48 -33.71 -20.11
CA ILE A 350 -2.35 -33.65 -18.95
C ILE A 350 -3.69 -34.25 -19.38
N PRO A 351 -4.15 -35.35 -18.76
CA PRO A 351 -5.44 -35.96 -19.08
C PRO A 351 -6.60 -34.97 -18.90
N GLN A 352 -7.78 -35.33 -19.40
CA GLN A 352 -8.99 -34.54 -19.11
C GLN A 352 -9.39 -34.66 -17.63
N ARG A 353 -10.27 -33.76 -17.17
CA ARG A 353 -10.85 -33.84 -15.82
C ARG A 353 -11.50 -35.20 -15.59
N SER A 354 -11.40 -35.70 -14.37
CA SER A 354 -12.31 -36.74 -13.88
C SER A 354 -13.68 -36.09 -13.72
N ASN A 355 -14.61 -36.31 -14.65
CA ASN A 355 -15.98 -35.81 -14.56
C ASN A 355 -16.82 -36.59 -13.53
N ARG A 356 -16.17 -37.32 -12.63
CA ARG A 356 -16.81 -38.17 -11.61
C ARG A 356 -17.42 -37.31 -10.51
N LYS A 357 -18.59 -37.75 -10.05
CA LYS A 357 -19.31 -37.11 -8.95
C LYS A 357 -18.79 -37.62 -7.60
N SER A 358 -18.56 -36.71 -6.66
CA SER A 358 -18.22 -36.99 -5.26
C SER A 358 -19.49 -37.17 -4.45
N VAL A 359 -19.61 -38.28 -3.72
CA VAL A 359 -20.74 -38.58 -2.83
C VAL A 359 -20.82 -37.53 -1.71
N THR A 360 -19.67 -37.16 -1.16
CA THR A 360 -19.56 -36.11 -0.13
C THR A 360 -20.12 -34.79 -0.64
N VAL A 361 -19.73 -34.35 -1.84
CA VAL A 361 -20.19 -33.08 -2.41
C VAL A 361 -21.67 -33.17 -2.75
N GLU A 362 -22.14 -34.21 -3.43
CA GLU A 362 -23.57 -34.39 -3.76
C GLU A 362 -24.45 -34.35 -2.50
N HIS A 363 -24.02 -34.97 -1.40
CA HIS A 363 -24.73 -34.87 -0.13
C HIS A 363 -24.70 -33.46 0.46
N MET A 364 -23.54 -32.79 0.50
CA MET A 364 -23.45 -31.40 0.97
C MET A 364 -24.40 -30.48 0.20
N LEU A 365 -24.58 -30.75 -1.10
CA LEU A 365 -25.49 -30.04 -1.98
C LEU A 365 -26.94 -30.57 -1.94
N LYS A 366 -27.24 -31.51 -1.03
CA LYS A 366 -28.55 -32.16 -0.85
C LYS A 366 -29.12 -32.82 -2.10
N MET A 367 -28.24 -33.35 -2.96
CA MET A 367 -28.61 -34.06 -4.19
C MET A 367 -28.85 -35.55 -3.94
N ILE A 368 -28.39 -36.08 -2.79
CA ILE A 368 -28.59 -37.47 -2.34
C ILE A 368 -28.81 -37.53 -0.82
N ASP A 369 -29.60 -38.50 -0.36
CA ASP A 369 -29.99 -38.67 1.06
C ASP A 369 -29.01 -39.53 1.90
N GLU A 370 -27.88 -39.95 1.34
CA GLU A 370 -26.90 -40.80 2.04
C GLU A 370 -26.11 -40.03 3.10
N VAL A 371 -25.83 -40.66 4.25
CA VAL A 371 -25.07 -40.02 5.35
C VAL A 371 -23.57 -40.11 5.05
N PRO A 372 -22.84 -38.99 4.88
CA PRO A 372 -21.41 -39.00 4.63
C PRO A 372 -20.64 -39.48 5.86
N LEU A 373 -19.40 -39.92 5.65
CA LEU A 373 -18.48 -40.26 6.74
C LEU A 373 -18.03 -38.99 7.49
N GLU A 374 -18.70 -38.67 8.59
CA GLU A 374 -18.24 -37.67 9.55
C GLU A 374 -16.92 -38.12 10.21
N ALA A 375 -16.02 -37.16 10.46
CA ALA A 375 -14.77 -37.40 11.18
C ALA A 375 -14.78 -36.66 12.54
N HIS A 376 -14.03 -37.15 13.53
CA HIS A 376 -13.98 -36.58 14.91
C HIS A 376 -12.71 -35.76 15.18
N ALA A 377 -12.80 -34.62 15.88
CA ALA A 377 -11.77 -33.66 16.37
C ALA A 377 -10.39 -33.63 15.66
N LEU A 378 -9.56 -34.65 15.85
CA LEU A 378 -8.22 -34.75 15.23
C LEU A 378 -8.22 -35.37 13.83
N LYS A 379 -9.25 -36.16 13.51
CA LYS A 379 -9.55 -36.71 12.17
C LYS A 379 -10.35 -35.73 11.28
N GLU A 380 -10.80 -34.58 11.81
CA GLU A 380 -11.65 -33.58 11.14
C GLU A 380 -10.92 -32.63 10.17
N LEU A 381 -9.66 -32.89 9.82
CA LEU A 381 -9.07 -32.17 8.70
C LEU A 381 -9.74 -32.74 7.44
N GLY A 382 -10.44 -31.92 6.65
CA GLY A 382 -11.42 -32.30 5.61
C GLY A 382 -10.93 -33.16 4.43
N TYR A 383 -9.81 -33.85 4.58
CA TYR A 383 -9.22 -34.78 3.62
C TYR A 383 -9.16 -36.18 4.21
N LYS A 384 -9.52 -37.19 3.41
CA LYS A 384 -9.11 -38.56 3.69
C LYS A 384 -7.59 -38.66 3.45
N LYS A 385 -6.79 -38.78 4.52
CA LYS A 385 -5.37 -39.07 4.37
C LYS A 385 -5.21 -40.49 3.82
N LEU A 386 -4.68 -40.60 2.61
CA LEU A 386 -4.18 -41.86 2.09
C LEU A 386 -2.71 -41.99 2.49
N SER A 387 -2.35 -43.14 3.04
CA SER A 387 -0.95 -43.50 3.18
C SER A 387 -0.40 -43.78 1.80
N SER A 388 0.17 -42.76 1.15
CA SER A 388 0.90 -42.94 -0.11
C SER A 388 2.00 -43.98 0.08
N THR A 389 2.03 -44.96 -0.82
CA THR A 389 3.15 -45.92 -0.94
C THR A 389 4.34 -45.32 -1.68
N GLN A 390 4.16 -44.13 -2.28
CA GLN A 390 5.15 -43.41 -3.05
C GLN A 390 5.69 -42.20 -2.27
N LYS A 391 7.02 -42.07 -2.25
CA LYS A 391 7.68 -40.88 -1.70
C LYS A 391 7.60 -39.73 -2.70
N VAL A 392 6.75 -38.74 -2.43
CA VAL A 392 6.58 -37.54 -3.25
C VAL A 392 7.24 -36.33 -2.57
N SER A 393 8.04 -35.58 -3.34
CA SER A 393 8.67 -34.34 -2.87
C SER A 393 7.69 -33.17 -3.00
N ARG A 394 7.36 -32.52 -1.88
CA ARG A 394 6.52 -31.31 -1.87
C ARG A 394 7.20 -30.13 -2.55
N THR A 395 8.51 -30.00 -2.39
CA THR A 395 9.29 -28.94 -3.05
C THR A 395 9.26 -29.10 -4.57
N THR A 396 9.48 -30.32 -5.05
CA THR A 396 9.41 -30.63 -6.49
C THR A 396 7.99 -30.44 -7.02
N GLY A 397 6.98 -30.92 -6.30
CA GLY A 397 5.57 -30.71 -6.68
C GLY A 397 5.20 -29.22 -6.74
N ALA A 398 5.66 -28.41 -5.77
CA ALA A 398 5.39 -26.97 -5.73
C ALA A 398 6.03 -26.20 -6.89
N GLN A 399 7.18 -26.68 -7.37
CA GLN A 399 7.94 -26.03 -8.43
C GLN A 399 7.51 -26.49 -9.84
N PHE A 400 7.26 -27.78 -10.03
CA PHE A 400 7.05 -28.38 -11.37
C PHE A 400 5.66 -29.00 -11.54
N GLY A 401 5.01 -29.42 -10.46
CA GLY A 401 3.79 -30.23 -10.52
C GLY A 401 2.49 -29.46 -10.69
N LEU A 402 2.53 -28.13 -10.64
CA LEU A 402 1.34 -27.26 -10.59
C LEU A 402 1.06 -26.51 -11.90
N PHE A 403 1.57 -27.03 -13.02
CA PHE A 403 1.24 -26.52 -14.35
C PHE A 403 0.02 -27.23 -14.92
N ASN A 404 -0.87 -26.46 -15.55
CA ASN A 404 -2.08 -26.97 -16.19
C ASN A 404 -2.36 -26.21 -17.49
N LYS A 405 -3.15 -26.81 -18.38
CA LYS A 405 -3.62 -26.12 -19.60
C LYS A 405 -4.71 -25.13 -19.21
N ILE A 406 -4.37 -23.84 -19.24
CA ILE A 406 -5.26 -22.74 -18.89
C ILE A 406 -5.40 -21.89 -20.14
N GLY A 407 -6.58 -21.82 -20.75
CA GLY A 407 -6.75 -21.30 -22.10
C GLY A 407 -5.98 -22.12 -23.14
N LYS A 408 -5.22 -21.44 -23.99
CA LYS A 408 -4.41 -22.05 -25.06
C LYS A 408 -3.02 -22.50 -24.61
N HIS A 409 -2.56 -22.08 -23.43
CA HIS A 409 -1.19 -22.29 -22.96
C HIS A 409 -1.12 -23.04 -21.63
N TYR A 410 0.04 -23.63 -21.33
CA TYR A 410 0.32 -24.21 -20.03
C TYR A 410 0.78 -23.12 -19.06
N ARG A 411 0.08 -22.98 -17.94
CA ARG A 411 0.28 -21.93 -16.96
C ARG A 411 0.25 -22.51 -15.55
N SER A 412 0.76 -21.74 -14.59
CA SER A 412 0.64 -22.05 -13.16
C SER A 412 -0.84 -22.08 -12.77
N PHE A 413 -1.21 -23.02 -11.90
CA PHE A 413 -2.55 -23.11 -11.29
C PHE A 413 -2.97 -21.81 -10.58
N LEU A 414 -2.02 -21.06 -10.02
CA LEU A 414 -2.30 -19.76 -9.39
C LEU A 414 -2.22 -18.63 -10.42
N GLY A 415 -3.14 -17.66 -10.32
CA GLY A 415 -3.17 -16.44 -11.12
C GLY A 415 -3.58 -15.19 -10.33
N ILE A 416 -3.56 -14.02 -10.98
CA ILE A 416 -4.04 -12.74 -10.43
C ILE A 416 -5.23 -12.23 -11.27
N GLY A 417 -6.36 -12.03 -10.60
CA GLY A 417 -7.56 -11.45 -11.19
C GLY A 417 -7.50 -9.93 -11.36
N SER A 418 -8.57 -9.36 -11.92
CA SER A 418 -8.65 -7.95 -12.37
C SER A 418 -9.08 -6.94 -11.30
N MET A 419 -8.94 -7.27 -10.01
CA MET A 419 -9.51 -6.49 -8.91
C MET A 419 -8.57 -5.78 -7.92
N PRO A 420 -7.22 -5.96 -7.89
CA PRO A 420 -6.47 -5.33 -6.82
C PRO A 420 -6.30 -3.83 -7.05
N ALA A 421 -6.82 -3.02 -6.12
CA ALA A 421 -6.56 -1.59 -6.03
C ALA A 421 -5.17 -1.33 -5.40
N ILE A 422 -4.13 -1.85 -6.04
CA ILE A 422 -2.75 -1.83 -5.55
C ILE A 422 -1.89 -0.83 -6.31
N SER A 423 -0.93 -0.22 -5.63
CA SER A 423 -0.13 0.88 -6.14
C SER A 423 1.07 0.46 -7.00
N GLY A 424 1.51 -0.80 -6.96
CA GLY A 424 2.63 -1.34 -7.75
C GLY A 424 2.23 -2.39 -8.79
N TRP A 425 1.17 -2.12 -9.57
CA TRP A 425 0.69 -3.03 -10.63
C TRP A 425 1.80 -3.56 -11.56
N ARG A 426 2.77 -2.72 -11.95
CA ARG A 426 3.91 -3.17 -12.77
C ARG A 426 4.63 -4.34 -12.10
N ASP A 427 4.95 -4.20 -10.82
CA ASP A 427 5.76 -5.16 -10.09
C ASP A 427 4.97 -6.42 -9.77
N VAL A 428 3.67 -6.30 -9.47
CA VAL A 428 2.76 -7.45 -9.33
C VAL A 428 2.64 -8.23 -10.64
N ILE A 429 2.49 -7.56 -11.78
CA ILE A 429 2.41 -8.23 -13.09
C ILE A 429 3.70 -8.98 -13.36
N VAL A 430 4.85 -8.32 -13.27
CA VAL A 430 6.15 -8.94 -13.60
C VAL A 430 6.46 -10.11 -12.65
N THR A 431 6.22 -9.94 -11.35
CA THR A 431 6.41 -11.03 -10.37
C THR A 431 5.50 -12.23 -10.66
N SER A 432 4.25 -11.97 -11.06
CA SER A 432 3.30 -13.04 -11.40
C SER A 432 3.71 -13.81 -12.66
N ILE A 433 4.06 -13.11 -13.75
CA ILE A 433 4.37 -13.77 -15.02
C ILE A 433 5.68 -14.57 -14.94
N VAL A 434 6.66 -14.17 -14.11
CA VAL A 434 7.85 -14.99 -13.84
C VAL A 434 7.47 -16.34 -13.24
N GLY A 435 6.38 -16.41 -12.47
CA GLY A 435 5.78 -17.65 -12.02
C GLY A 435 4.93 -18.41 -13.05
N ASN A 436 4.93 -17.97 -14.31
CA ASN A 436 4.01 -18.43 -15.35
C ASN A 436 2.52 -18.32 -14.95
N MET A 437 2.18 -17.32 -14.12
CA MET A 437 0.82 -17.11 -13.62
C MET A 437 0.03 -16.21 -14.58
N PRO A 438 -1.22 -16.54 -14.94
CA PRO A 438 -2.07 -15.61 -15.69
C PRO A 438 -2.42 -14.40 -14.81
N VAL A 439 -2.25 -13.19 -15.35
CA VAL A 439 -2.62 -11.94 -14.68
C VAL A 439 -3.52 -11.10 -15.55
N PHE A 440 -4.60 -10.55 -15.00
CA PHE A 440 -5.53 -9.66 -15.72
C PHE A 440 -5.46 -8.23 -15.19
N ILE A 441 -5.00 -7.28 -16.02
CA ILE A 441 -4.93 -5.86 -15.68
C ILE A 441 -6.35 -5.29 -15.54
N SER A 442 -6.62 -4.65 -14.40
CA SER A 442 -7.95 -4.09 -14.08
C SER A 442 -8.43 -3.04 -15.10
N ARG A 443 -9.75 -2.89 -15.18
CA ARG A 443 -10.45 -1.83 -15.94
C ARG A 443 -11.22 -0.83 -15.05
N ASN A 444 -11.12 -0.97 -13.73
CA ASN A 444 -11.86 -0.15 -12.75
C ASN A 444 -10.91 0.82 -12.03
N ASN A 445 -11.43 1.63 -11.11
CA ASN A 445 -10.71 2.69 -10.40
C ASN A 445 -10.11 3.72 -11.39
N ILE A 446 -8.89 4.20 -11.18
CA ILE A 446 -8.27 5.19 -12.09
C ILE A 446 -8.11 4.68 -13.54
N PHE A 447 -8.17 3.35 -13.74
CA PHE A 447 -8.06 2.74 -15.06
C PHE A 447 -9.39 2.76 -15.81
N ALA A 448 -10.50 3.13 -15.14
CA ALA A 448 -11.81 3.24 -15.77
C ALA A 448 -11.80 4.36 -16.82
N GLU A 449 -12.14 3.99 -18.05
CA GLU A 449 -12.13 4.90 -19.22
C GLU A 449 -10.77 5.60 -19.43
N ASN A 450 -9.67 4.98 -18.98
CA ASN A 450 -8.30 5.50 -19.12
C ASN A 450 -7.36 4.45 -19.75
N GLU A 451 -7.60 4.16 -21.03
CA GLU A 451 -6.82 3.18 -21.79
C GLU A 451 -5.36 3.58 -21.92
N SER A 452 -5.06 4.88 -22.06
CA SER A 452 -3.70 5.39 -22.19
C SER A 452 -2.82 4.99 -21.00
N LEU A 453 -3.35 5.08 -19.77
CA LEU A 453 -2.62 4.67 -18.57
C LEU A 453 -2.36 3.15 -18.55
N ARG A 454 -3.34 2.35 -18.96
CA ARG A 454 -3.21 0.89 -19.04
C ARG A 454 -2.22 0.45 -20.12
N ILE A 455 -2.23 1.10 -21.27
CA ILE A 455 -1.26 0.88 -22.36
C ILE A 455 0.15 1.26 -21.88
N SER A 456 0.29 2.39 -21.18
CA SER A 456 1.57 2.79 -20.57
C SER A 456 2.07 1.73 -19.58
N LEU A 457 1.19 1.19 -18.72
CA LEU A 457 1.52 0.11 -17.80
C LEU A 457 1.99 -1.16 -18.55
N VAL A 458 1.29 -1.57 -19.61
CA VAL A 458 1.71 -2.70 -20.46
C VAL A 458 3.09 -2.45 -21.08
N SER A 459 3.34 -1.25 -21.60
CA SER A 459 4.64 -0.87 -22.16
C SER A 459 5.75 -0.92 -21.09
N GLN A 460 5.49 -0.42 -19.88
CA GLN A 460 6.44 -0.50 -18.76
C GLN A 460 6.77 -1.95 -18.38
N VAL A 461 5.76 -2.82 -18.32
CA VAL A 461 5.96 -4.26 -18.06
C VAL A 461 6.81 -4.90 -19.17
N GLN A 462 6.53 -4.60 -20.44
CA GLN A 462 7.31 -5.14 -21.56
C GLN A 462 8.77 -4.71 -21.52
N LYS A 463 9.05 -3.43 -21.22
CA LYS A 463 10.43 -2.95 -21.03
C LYS A 463 11.17 -3.73 -19.95
N VAL A 464 10.49 -4.06 -18.85
CA VAL A 464 11.09 -4.91 -17.80
C VAL A 464 11.38 -6.30 -18.37
N ILE A 465 10.42 -6.94 -19.03
CA ILE A 465 10.61 -8.28 -19.65
C ILE A 465 11.78 -8.30 -20.63
N ASP A 466 11.90 -7.27 -21.47
CA ASP A 466 12.99 -7.15 -22.44
C ASP A 466 14.37 -7.07 -21.78
N SER A 467 14.44 -6.46 -20.60
CA SER A 467 15.67 -6.35 -19.81
C SER A 467 16.02 -7.61 -19.01
N LEU A 468 15.08 -8.55 -18.82
CA LEU A 468 15.33 -9.77 -18.06
C LEU A 468 16.37 -10.66 -18.76
N ALA A 469 17.25 -11.27 -17.96
CA ALA A 469 18.33 -12.16 -18.39
C ALA A 469 17.84 -13.57 -18.76
N VAL A 470 16.93 -13.66 -19.74
CA VAL A 470 16.39 -14.90 -20.32
C VAL A 470 16.35 -14.78 -21.85
N ASP A 471 16.29 -15.91 -22.55
CA ASP A 471 16.17 -15.90 -24.02
C ASP A 471 14.79 -15.43 -24.51
N ASP A 472 14.68 -15.20 -25.82
CA ASP A 472 13.48 -14.64 -26.45
C ASP A 472 12.26 -15.57 -26.40
N ILE A 473 12.47 -16.89 -26.40
CA ILE A 473 11.39 -17.89 -26.28
C ILE A 473 10.75 -17.75 -24.89
N HIS A 474 11.58 -17.66 -23.86
CA HIS A 474 11.12 -17.42 -22.49
C HIS A 474 10.44 -16.06 -22.35
N LYS A 475 10.99 -14.98 -22.93
CA LYS A 475 10.32 -13.67 -22.91
C LYS A 475 8.95 -13.72 -23.58
N GLN A 476 8.81 -14.45 -24.70
CA GLN A 476 7.53 -14.64 -25.36
C GLN A 476 6.53 -15.39 -24.47
N ARG A 477 6.97 -16.43 -23.77
CA ARG A 477 6.15 -17.16 -22.78
C ARG A 477 5.68 -16.24 -21.65
N LEU A 478 6.57 -15.42 -21.09
CA LEU A 478 6.19 -14.47 -20.03
C LEU A 478 5.10 -13.50 -20.53
N ARG A 479 5.22 -13.01 -21.77
CA ARG A 479 4.22 -12.11 -22.38
C ARG A 479 2.85 -12.75 -22.57
N GLN A 480 2.79 -14.05 -22.87
CA GLN A 480 1.52 -14.79 -23.03
C GLN A 480 0.68 -14.80 -21.74
N ASN A 481 1.30 -14.56 -20.58
CA ASN A 481 0.62 -14.52 -19.30
C ASN A 481 0.06 -13.13 -18.93
N ILE A 482 0.30 -12.11 -19.76
CA ILE A 482 -0.22 -10.76 -19.57
C ILE A 482 -1.60 -10.67 -20.21
N GLY A 483 -2.62 -10.49 -19.37
CA GLY A 483 -4.00 -10.32 -19.78
C GLY A 483 -4.58 -8.96 -19.42
N VAL A 484 -5.64 -8.56 -20.12
CA VAL A 484 -6.32 -7.27 -19.94
C VAL A 484 -7.81 -7.50 -19.73
N ALA A 485 -8.38 -6.92 -18.67
CA ALA A 485 -9.82 -6.95 -18.44
C ALA A 485 -10.54 -5.90 -19.31
N ILE A 486 -11.67 -6.26 -19.89
CA ILE A 486 -12.50 -5.41 -20.76
C ILE A 486 -13.95 -5.46 -20.31
N GLY A 487 -14.80 -4.60 -20.87
CA GLY A 487 -16.21 -4.49 -20.49
C GLY A 487 -17.16 -5.33 -21.29
N ALA A 488 -18.45 -5.15 -21.01
CA ALA A 488 -19.56 -5.76 -21.73
C ALA A 488 -20.60 -4.70 -22.17
N SER A 489 -20.23 -3.42 -22.24
CA SER A 489 -21.17 -2.34 -22.48
C SER A 489 -21.59 -2.22 -23.95
N ASP A 490 -20.63 -2.30 -24.87
CA ASP A 490 -20.85 -2.16 -26.32
C ASP A 490 -19.81 -2.98 -27.10
N VAL A 491 -20.28 -3.82 -28.03
CA VAL A 491 -19.41 -4.76 -28.76
C VAL A 491 -18.37 -4.03 -29.62
N SER A 492 -18.76 -2.99 -30.34
CA SER A 492 -17.87 -2.26 -31.26
C SER A 492 -16.79 -1.52 -30.49
N LEU A 493 -17.16 -0.89 -29.37
CA LEU A 493 -16.24 -0.19 -28.48
C LEU A 493 -15.22 -1.15 -27.86
N GLU A 494 -15.67 -2.32 -27.38
CA GLU A 494 -14.76 -3.30 -26.79
C GLU A 494 -13.83 -3.92 -27.84
N ILE A 495 -14.28 -4.13 -29.08
CA ILE A 495 -13.41 -4.52 -30.20
C ILE A 495 -12.33 -3.45 -30.44
N GLU A 496 -12.71 -2.17 -30.51
CA GLU A 496 -11.75 -1.07 -30.69
C GLU A 496 -10.71 -1.03 -29.56
N ARG A 497 -11.17 -1.22 -28.30
CA ARG A 497 -10.30 -1.32 -27.12
C ARG A 497 -9.33 -2.50 -27.23
N VAL A 498 -9.82 -3.69 -27.54
CA VAL A 498 -9.00 -4.90 -27.70
C VAL A 498 -7.95 -4.69 -28.79
N ASN A 499 -8.32 -4.11 -29.93
CA ASN A 499 -7.38 -3.83 -31.03
C ASN A 499 -6.20 -2.95 -30.58
N LYS A 500 -6.43 -1.96 -29.70
CA LYS A 500 -5.35 -1.12 -29.15
C LYS A 500 -4.34 -1.94 -28.34
N PHE A 501 -4.80 -2.92 -27.55
CA PHE A 501 -3.93 -3.80 -26.76
C PHE A 501 -3.29 -4.91 -27.60
N VAL A 502 -3.98 -5.45 -28.60
CA VAL A 502 -3.40 -6.41 -29.57
C VAL A 502 -2.24 -5.78 -30.32
N LYS A 503 -2.33 -4.49 -30.70
CA LYS A 503 -1.21 -3.73 -31.27
C LYS A 503 -0.02 -3.57 -30.32
N GLN A 504 -0.24 -3.70 -29.01
CA GLN A 504 0.84 -3.78 -28.01
C GLN A 504 1.31 -5.21 -27.75
N GLY A 505 0.82 -6.22 -28.50
CA GLY A 505 1.20 -7.62 -28.34
C GLY A 505 0.45 -8.37 -27.23
N VAL A 506 -0.57 -7.79 -26.61
CA VAL A 506 -1.43 -8.49 -25.65
C VAL A 506 -2.37 -9.43 -26.38
N LYS A 507 -2.41 -10.70 -25.97
CA LYS A 507 -3.27 -11.72 -26.59
C LYS A 507 -4.31 -12.31 -25.65
N MET A 508 -4.21 -12.09 -24.35
CA MET A 508 -5.13 -12.65 -23.36
C MET A 508 -6.12 -11.58 -22.88
N PHE A 509 -7.42 -11.82 -23.04
CA PHE A 509 -8.45 -10.86 -22.66
C PHE A 509 -9.48 -11.49 -21.74
N ARG A 510 -9.89 -10.74 -20.73
CA ARG A 510 -10.98 -11.12 -19.84
C ARG A 510 -12.14 -10.17 -20.00
N ILE A 511 -13.30 -10.67 -20.41
CA ILE A 511 -14.54 -9.91 -20.33
C ILE A 511 -14.97 -9.91 -18.87
N TYR A 512 -15.03 -8.72 -18.27
CA TYR A 512 -15.27 -8.52 -16.85
C TYR A 512 -16.46 -7.58 -16.61
N THR A 513 -17.43 -8.09 -15.86
CA THR A 513 -18.56 -7.34 -15.30
C THR A 513 -18.61 -7.59 -13.79
N ILE A 514 -19.54 -6.95 -13.07
CA ILE A 514 -19.72 -7.21 -11.62
C ILE A 514 -20.73 -8.35 -11.41
N ASN A 515 -21.73 -8.42 -12.30
CA ASN A 515 -22.83 -9.38 -12.30
C ASN A 515 -22.79 -10.21 -13.59
N SER A 516 -23.41 -11.39 -13.58
CA SER A 516 -23.51 -12.20 -14.79
C SER A 516 -24.43 -11.54 -15.81
N ASP A 517 -23.79 -10.91 -16.79
CA ASP A 517 -24.42 -10.07 -17.79
C ASP A 517 -24.53 -10.82 -19.13
N PRO A 518 -25.73 -10.96 -19.72
CA PRO A 518 -25.90 -11.59 -21.03
C PRO A 518 -25.06 -10.96 -22.14
N ARG A 519 -24.77 -9.65 -22.06
CA ARG A 519 -23.95 -8.93 -23.04
C ARG A 519 -22.51 -9.43 -23.09
N VAL A 520 -22.04 -10.13 -22.05
CA VAL A 520 -20.73 -10.82 -22.07
C VAL A 520 -20.65 -11.77 -23.26
N ILE A 521 -21.74 -12.46 -23.60
CA ILE A 521 -21.81 -13.38 -24.74
C ILE A 521 -21.67 -12.59 -26.05
N GLU A 522 -22.42 -11.50 -26.19
CA GLU A 522 -22.38 -10.66 -27.40
C GLU A 522 -20.98 -10.09 -27.66
N VAL A 523 -20.32 -9.60 -26.62
CA VAL A 523 -18.93 -9.12 -26.70
C VAL A 523 -17.99 -10.27 -27.00
N ALA A 524 -18.10 -11.42 -26.33
CA ALA A 524 -17.26 -12.59 -26.60
C ALA A 524 -17.38 -13.07 -28.05
N SER A 525 -18.61 -13.18 -28.56
CA SER A 525 -18.87 -13.55 -29.96
C SER A 525 -18.34 -12.50 -30.93
N GLY A 526 -18.49 -11.20 -30.61
CA GLY A 526 -17.92 -10.11 -31.39
C GLY A 526 -16.41 -10.19 -31.50
N LEU A 527 -15.73 -10.37 -30.37
CA LEU A 527 -14.27 -10.55 -30.31
C LEU A 527 -13.82 -11.80 -31.07
N ARG A 528 -14.52 -12.93 -30.91
CA ARG A 528 -14.18 -14.15 -31.65
C ARG A 528 -14.36 -14.00 -33.16
N ARG A 529 -15.36 -13.25 -33.62
CA ARG A 529 -15.55 -12.95 -35.05
C ARG A 529 -14.45 -12.07 -35.61
N GLU A 530 -14.05 -11.03 -34.86
CA GLU A 530 -13.03 -10.07 -35.31
C GLU A 530 -11.62 -10.65 -35.26
N PHE A 531 -11.23 -11.24 -34.14
CA PHE A 531 -9.84 -11.64 -33.86
C PHE A 531 -9.58 -13.14 -34.06
N GLY A 532 -10.62 -13.95 -34.33
CA GLY A 532 -10.48 -15.38 -34.55
C GLY A 532 -9.75 -16.05 -33.38
N ASP A 533 -8.79 -16.92 -33.69
CA ASP A 533 -7.95 -17.62 -32.72
C ASP A 533 -6.64 -16.89 -32.36
N GLU A 534 -6.46 -15.65 -32.80
CA GLU A 534 -5.28 -14.84 -32.48
C GLU A 534 -5.21 -14.47 -30.99
N ILE A 535 -6.37 -14.30 -30.36
CA ILE A 535 -6.51 -13.95 -28.94
C ILE A 535 -7.11 -15.10 -28.13
N GLU A 536 -6.90 -15.07 -26.82
CA GLU A 536 -7.60 -15.88 -25.84
C GLU A 536 -8.69 -15.07 -25.15
N ILE A 537 -9.89 -15.63 -25.08
CA ILE A 537 -11.07 -15.00 -24.50
C ILE A 537 -11.47 -15.73 -23.22
N PHE A 538 -11.29 -15.06 -22.09
CA PHE A 538 -11.79 -15.50 -20.80
C PHE A 538 -13.06 -14.73 -20.45
N ALA A 539 -14.11 -15.41 -20.02
CA ALA A 539 -15.40 -14.79 -19.69
C ALA A 539 -15.77 -15.04 -18.24
N GLY A 540 -16.13 -13.97 -17.52
CA GLY A 540 -16.72 -14.09 -16.20
C GLY A 540 -17.14 -12.74 -15.58
N GLN A 541 -17.94 -12.75 -14.53
CA GLN A 541 -18.30 -13.92 -13.73
C GLN A 541 -19.43 -14.72 -14.35
N ILE A 542 -19.28 -16.03 -14.29
CA ILE A 542 -20.32 -16.98 -14.64
C ILE A 542 -21.24 -17.18 -13.43
N ALA A 543 -22.55 -17.03 -13.65
CA ALA A 543 -23.57 -17.28 -12.62
C ALA A 543 -24.08 -18.71 -12.68
N ASP A 544 -24.19 -19.29 -13.88
CA ASP A 544 -24.81 -20.59 -14.05
C ASP A 544 -24.23 -21.37 -15.24
N LYS A 545 -24.48 -22.68 -15.20
CA LYS A 545 -24.11 -23.63 -16.26
C LYS A 545 -24.66 -23.29 -17.65
N LYS A 546 -25.86 -22.70 -17.77
CA LYS A 546 -26.49 -22.37 -19.06
C LYS A 546 -25.74 -21.22 -19.74
N GLN A 547 -25.38 -20.18 -18.99
CA GLN A 547 -24.53 -19.09 -19.47
C GLN A 547 -23.18 -19.63 -19.94
N ALA A 548 -22.59 -20.55 -19.16
CA ALA A 548 -21.32 -21.19 -19.51
C ALA A 548 -21.39 -21.93 -20.87
N LYS A 549 -22.45 -22.71 -21.11
CA LYS A 549 -22.66 -23.38 -22.41
C LYS A 549 -22.77 -22.40 -23.58
N ARG A 550 -23.56 -21.34 -23.41
CA ARG A 550 -23.72 -20.31 -24.45
C ARG A 550 -22.40 -19.62 -24.81
N LEU A 551 -21.54 -19.35 -23.83
CA LEU A 551 -20.23 -18.77 -24.10
C LEU A 551 -19.33 -19.71 -24.91
N ILE A 552 -19.44 -21.01 -24.72
CA ILE A 552 -18.71 -22.00 -25.52
C ILE A 552 -19.31 -22.08 -26.93
N ASP A 553 -20.63 -22.30 -27.03
CA ASP A 553 -21.33 -22.50 -28.30
C ASP A 553 -21.29 -21.26 -29.20
N GLU A 554 -21.54 -20.08 -28.65
CA GLU A 554 -21.69 -18.83 -29.42
C GLU A 554 -20.38 -18.07 -29.61
N ALA A 555 -19.39 -18.25 -28.72
CA ALA A 555 -18.16 -17.45 -28.71
C ALA A 555 -16.85 -18.25 -28.65
N ARG A 556 -16.92 -19.58 -28.43
CA ARG A 556 -15.75 -20.45 -28.26
C ARG A 556 -14.75 -19.86 -27.26
N VAL A 557 -15.21 -19.47 -26.08
CA VAL A 557 -14.31 -18.92 -25.04
C VAL A 557 -13.27 -19.94 -24.60
N ASP A 558 -12.08 -19.47 -24.25
CA ASP A 558 -10.93 -20.30 -23.83
C ASP A 558 -10.94 -20.57 -22.31
N GLY A 559 -11.65 -19.73 -21.54
CA GLY A 559 -11.82 -19.95 -20.11
C GLY A 559 -13.08 -19.32 -19.53
N LEU A 560 -13.61 -19.99 -18.52
CA LEU A 560 -14.80 -19.61 -17.75
C LEU A 560 -14.37 -19.29 -16.33
N ILE A 561 -14.67 -18.07 -15.87
CA ILE A 561 -14.30 -17.59 -14.54
C ILE A 561 -15.55 -17.55 -13.65
N PHE A 562 -15.58 -18.42 -12.65
CA PHE A 562 -16.61 -18.56 -11.63
C PHE A 562 -16.20 -17.75 -10.39
N GLY A 563 -17.04 -16.81 -9.94
CA GLY A 563 -16.59 -15.91 -8.87
C GLY A 563 -17.47 -14.69 -8.56
N HIS A 564 -18.79 -14.85 -8.54
CA HIS A 564 -19.74 -13.79 -8.18
C HIS A 564 -20.15 -13.91 -6.70
N GLY A 565 -20.23 -12.80 -5.96
CA GLY A 565 -20.67 -12.80 -4.56
C GLY A 565 -19.68 -13.34 -3.51
N GLY A 566 -18.76 -14.24 -3.88
CA GLY A 566 -17.84 -14.89 -2.93
C GLY A 566 -16.60 -14.07 -2.50
N GLY A 567 -16.35 -12.93 -3.16
CA GLY A 567 -15.19 -12.08 -2.84
C GLY A 567 -15.28 -11.45 -1.46
N ARG A 568 -14.17 -11.35 -0.71
CA ARG A 568 -14.15 -10.79 0.65
C ARG A 568 -14.71 -9.36 0.73
N GLN A 569 -14.55 -8.55 -0.32
CA GLN A 569 -15.05 -7.17 -0.41
C GLN A 569 -16.39 -7.04 -1.14
N CYS A 570 -16.98 -8.14 -1.60
CA CYS A 570 -18.25 -8.13 -2.30
C CYS A 570 -19.41 -8.13 -1.31
N THR A 571 -20.48 -7.37 -1.62
CA THR A 571 -21.74 -7.39 -0.86
C THR A 571 -22.93 -7.76 -1.73
N SER A 572 -22.71 -8.20 -2.98
CA SER A 572 -23.78 -8.55 -3.93
C SER A 572 -24.73 -9.62 -3.37
N ALA A 573 -24.21 -10.58 -2.61
CA ALA A 573 -24.97 -11.60 -1.89
C ALA A 573 -26.03 -11.02 -0.92
N VAL A 574 -25.70 -9.91 -0.24
CA VAL A 574 -26.58 -9.27 0.75
C VAL A 574 -27.83 -8.68 0.10
N ASN A 575 -27.71 -8.28 -1.16
CA ASN A 575 -28.81 -7.67 -1.94
C ASN A 575 -29.66 -8.71 -2.69
N GLY A 576 -29.51 -10.00 -2.39
CA GLY A 576 -30.26 -11.08 -3.04
C GLY A 576 -29.85 -11.33 -4.50
N MET A 577 -28.68 -10.84 -4.92
CA MET A 577 -28.11 -11.16 -6.22
C MET A 577 -27.41 -12.52 -6.18
N ALA A 578 -27.16 -13.09 -7.36
CA ALA A 578 -26.56 -14.41 -7.50
C ALA A 578 -25.26 -14.53 -6.70
N ILE A 579 -24.95 -15.74 -6.24
CA ILE A 579 -23.64 -16.10 -5.72
C ILE A 579 -23.18 -17.22 -6.62
N THR A 580 -21.95 -17.16 -7.13
CA THR A 580 -21.37 -18.35 -7.72
C THR A 580 -21.10 -19.31 -6.58
N THR A 581 -21.94 -20.35 -6.49
CA THR A 581 -21.86 -21.32 -5.42
C THR A 581 -20.96 -22.48 -5.84
N LEU A 582 -20.60 -23.33 -4.87
CA LEU A 582 -19.81 -24.52 -5.14
C LEU A 582 -20.54 -25.47 -6.09
N GLU A 583 -21.86 -25.52 -6.00
CA GLU A 583 -22.81 -26.25 -6.83
C GLU A 583 -22.60 -25.96 -8.32
N GLU A 584 -22.47 -24.68 -8.71
CA GLU A 584 -22.32 -24.30 -10.11
C GLU A 584 -20.97 -24.70 -10.68
N ILE A 585 -19.89 -24.52 -9.91
CA ILE A 585 -18.56 -25.00 -10.29
C ILE A 585 -18.59 -26.52 -10.42
N TYR A 586 -19.17 -27.20 -9.42
CA TYR A 586 -19.28 -28.64 -9.37
C TYR A 586 -20.06 -29.21 -10.56
N ALA A 587 -21.22 -28.62 -10.90
CA ALA A 587 -22.04 -29.02 -12.04
C ALA A 587 -21.34 -28.88 -13.40
N VAL A 588 -20.31 -28.04 -13.47
CA VAL A 588 -19.50 -27.79 -14.67
C VAL A 588 -18.29 -28.74 -14.71
N VAL A 589 -17.56 -28.93 -13.61
CA VAL A 589 -16.39 -29.83 -13.58
C VAL A 589 -16.78 -31.31 -13.74
N THR A 590 -17.98 -31.71 -13.33
CA THR A 590 -18.51 -33.07 -13.52
C THR A 590 -19.23 -33.29 -14.87
N ASP A 591 -19.19 -32.32 -15.78
CA ASP A 591 -19.82 -32.46 -17.11
C ASP A 591 -18.74 -32.44 -18.19
N SER A 592 -18.60 -33.55 -18.91
CA SER A 592 -17.58 -33.75 -19.94
C SER A 592 -17.67 -32.74 -21.08
N TYR A 593 -18.83 -32.11 -21.28
CA TYR A 593 -19.01 -31.02 -22.24
C TYR A 593 -18.03 -29.86 -22.01
N PHE A 594 -17.59 -29.64 -20.77
CA PHE A 594 -16.69 -28.54 -20.43
C PHE A 594 -15.21 -28.92 -20.47
N ASN A 595 -14.83 -30.14 -20.85
CA ASN A 595 -13.43 -30.58 -20.80
C ASN A 595 -12.46 -29.76 -21.66
N ASP A 596 -12.93 -29.19 -22.76
CA ASP A 596 -12.10 -28.41 -23.68
C ASP A 596 -12.00 -26.91 -23.37
N VAL A 597 -12.57 -26.46 -22.24
CA VAL A 597 -12.48 -25.07 -21.77
C VAL A 597 -11.90 -25.01 -20.36
N SER A 598 -11.13 -23.97 -20.03
CA SER A 598 -10.62 -23.83 -18.67
C SER A 598 -11.71 -23.40 -17.69
N VAL A 599 -11.79 -24.06 -16.53
CA VAL A 599 -12.70 -23.74 -15.43
C VAL A 599 -11.88 -23.10 -14.31
N ILE A 600 -12.13 -21.82 -14.04
CA ILE A 600 -11.32 -21.00 -13.15
C ILE A 600 -12.17 -20.49 -11.99
N ALA A 601 -11.67 -20.61 -10.77
CA ALA A 601 -12.31 -20.03 -9.59
C ALA A 601 -11.68 -18.69 -9.19
N GLU A 602 -12.48 -17.70 -8.85
CA GLU A 602 -12.05 -16.40 -8.34
C GLU A 602 -12.92 -15.97 -7.15
N GLY A 603 -12.28 -15.52 -6.06
CA GLY A 603 -13.00 -15.09 -4.85
C GLY A 603 -13.53 -16.26 -4.02
N GLY A 604 -13.70 -16.05 -2.72
CA GLY A 604 -14.26 -17.05 -1.80
C GLY A 604 -13.39 -18.27 -1.50
N VAL A 605 -12.24 -18.43 -2.16
CA VAL A 605 -11.43 -19.66 -2.07
C VAL A 605 -10.78 -19.90 -0.70
N GLY A 606 -10.35 -18.84 0.00
CA GLY A 606 -9.69 -18.99 1.30
C GLY A 606 -8.38 -19.82 1.23
N LYS A 607 -7.78 -20.16 2.37
CA LYS A 607 -6.43 -20.76 2.39
C LYS A 607 -6.39 -22.22 1.92
N ASN A 608 -7.54 -22.89 1.89
CA ASN A 608 -7.70 -24.29 1.51
C ASN A 608 -7.99 -24.44 0.02
N ILE A 609 -6.94 -24.39 -0.78
CA ILE A 609 -7.00 -24.51 -2.25
C ILE A 609 -6.97 -25.96 -2.77
N GLY A 610 -6.55 -26.91 -1.93
CA GLY A 610 -6.53 -28.34 -2.25
C GLY A 610 -7.88 -28.94 -2.69
N PRO A 611 -9.03 -28.60 -2.06
CA PRO A 611 -10.32 -29.15 -2.46
C PRO A 611 -10.73 -28.72 -3.87
N LEU A 612 -10.46 -27.46 -4.26
CA LEU A 612 -10.74 -27.00 -5.63
C LEU A 612 -9.90 -27.74 -6.67
N LEU A 613 -8.63 -28.03 -6.33
CA LEU A 613 -7.76 -28.84 -7.17
C LEU A 613 -8.33 -30.27 -7.32
N ILE A 614 -8.76 -30.91 -6.23
CA ILE A 614 -9.38 -32.24 -6.23
C ILE A 614 -10.71 -32.25 -7.02
N LEU A 615 -11.50 -31.18 -6.93
CA LEU A 615 -12.75 -31.04 -7.69
C LEU A 615 -12.54 -30.91 -9.20
N GLY A 616 -11.31 -30.64 -9.66
CA GLY A 616 -11.00 -30.52 -11.08
C GLY A 616 -11.04 -29.09 -11.63
N VAL A 617 -11.02 -28.07 -10.76
CA VAL A 617 -10.79 -26.68 -11.18
C VAL A 617 -9.40 -26.58 -11.83
N ASP A 618 -9.25 -25.80 -12.90
CA ASP A 618 -7.98 -25.68 -13.62
C ASP A 618 -7.03 -24.66 -13.04
N ALA A 619 -7.58 -23.58 -12.47
CA ALA A 619 -6.82 -22.47 -11.91
C ALA A 619 -7.62 -21.67 -10.87
N VAL A 620 -6.90 -20.94 -10.02
CA VAL A 620 -7.47 -20.01 -9.05
C VAL A 620 -6.86 -18.62 -9.25
N LEU A 621 -7.72 -17.59 -9.39
CA LEU A 621 -7.30 -16.18 -9.40
C LEU A 621 -7.32 -15.61 -7.99
N TYR A 622 -6.14 -15.29 -7.44
CA TYR A 622 -5.92 -15.08 -6.02
C TYR A 622 -5.32 -13.73 -5.64
N SER A 623 -5.92 -12.65 -6.16
CA SER A 623 -5.39 -11.28 -6.05
C SER A 623 -5.11 -10.83 -4.61
N GLN A 624 -6.10 -10.89 -3.71
CA GLN A 624 -5.93 -10.37 -2.34
C GLN A 624 -4.90 -11.16 -1.53
N GLN A 625 -4.84 -12.46 -1.75
CA GLN A 625 -4.12 -13.40 -0.89
C GLN A 625 -2.65 -13.49 -1.25
N LEU A 626 -2.32 -13.25 -2.53
CA LEU A 626 -0.95 -13.13 -3.01
C LEU A 626 -0.39 -11.73 -2.81
N ALA A 627 -1.15 -10.69 -3.16
CA ALA A 627 -0.69 -9.31 -3.07
C ALA A 627 -0.49 -8.87 -1.61
N ARG A 628 -1.47 -9.14 -0.73
CA ARG A 628 -1.39 -9.06 0.76
C ARG A 628 -0.55 -7.92 1.36
N GLY A 629 -0.60 -6.73 0.75
CA GLY A 629 0.13 -5.55 1.23
C GLY A 629 1.64 -5.72 1.18
N THR A 630 2.17 -6.51 0.25
CA THR A 630 3.61 -6.68 0.06
C THR A 630 4.20 -5.47 -0.67
N ILE A 631 5.52 -5.43 -0.81
CA ILE A 631 6.20 -4.32 -1.45
C ILE A 631 5.82 -4.14 -2.92
N GLU A 632 5.50 -5.21 -3.64
CA GLU A 632 4.99 -5.15 -5.02
C GLU A 632 3.66 -4.40 -5.09
N CYS A 633 2.92 -4.32 -3.99
CA CYS A 633 1.72 -3.52 -3.96
C CYS A 633 2.00 -2.02 -3.90
N GLY A 634 3.26 -1.58 -3.77
CA GLY A 634 3.79 -0.22 -3.98
C GLY A 634 4.28 0.52 -2.72
N GLY A 635 4.61 -0.22 -1.66
CA GLY A 635 5.50 0.21 -0.57
C GLY A 635 4.99 1.27 0.41
N VAL A 636 3.86 1.93 0.12
CA VAL A 636 3.25 2.97 0.99
C VAL A 636 2.03 2.39 1.71
N PHE A 637 1.87 2.67 2.99
CA PHE A 637 0.89 2.07 3.90
C PHE A 637 0.18 3.13 4.74
N LEU A 638 -1.02 2.79 5.21
CA LEU A 638 -1.74 3.52 6.25
C LEU A 638 -1.71 2.69 7.53
N GLN A 639 -1.65 3.36 8.68
CA GLN A 639 -1.90 2.72 9.97
C GLN A 639 -3.34 2.94 10.36
N ASP A 640 -4.05 1.90 10.79
CA ASP A 640 -5.39 2.02 11.34
C ASP A 640 -5.37 2.46 12.82
N ARG A 641 -6.55 2.74 13.38
CA ARG A 641 -6.68 3.20 14.78
C ARG A 641 -6.30 2.12 15.82
N GLU A 642 -6.21 0.86 15.41
CA GLU A 642 -5.80 -0.27 16.26
C GLU A 642 -4.28 -0.48 16.22
N GLY A 643 -3.58 0.22 15.32
CA GLY A 643 -2.13 0.16 15.14
C GLY A 643 -1.68 -0.76 14.00
N ASP A 644 -2.60 -1.42 13.31
CA ASP A 644 -2.28 -2.31 12.19
C ASP A 644 -1.96 -1.51 10.92
N PHE A 645 -1.00 -2.00 10.14
CA PHE A 645 -0.60 -1.40 8.88
C PHE A 645 -1.30 -2.08 7.69
N GLY A 646 -1.73 -1.30 6.71
CA GLY A 646 -2.34 -1.84 5.51
C GLY A 646 -2.48 -0.85 4.37
N GLN A 647 -2.76 -1.37 3.19
CA GLN A 647 -3.06 -0.56 2.01
C GLN A 647 -4.55 -0.62 1.70
N PRO A 648 -5.17 0.50 1.26
CA PRO A 648 -6.53 0.47 0.76
C PRO A 648 -6.73 -0.62 -0.30
N TYR A 649 -7.76 -1.43 -0.13
CA TYR A 649 -8.17 -2.48 -1.05
C TYR A 649 -9.68 -2.53 -1.08
N HIS A 650 -10.18 -1.78 -2.05
CA HIS A 650 -11.59 -1.51 -2.25
C HIS A 650 -12.21 -2.53 -3.19
N GLY A 651 -13.44 -2.96 -2.89
CA GLY A 651 -14.23 -3.71 -3.85
C GLY A 651 -14.47 -2.86 -5.11
N SER A 652 -14.46 -3.47 -6.30
CA SER A 652 -14.63 -2.77 -7.59
C SER A 652 -15.94 -1.99 -7.74
N ALA A 653 -16.93 -2.28 -6.90
CA ALA A 653 -18.22 -1.58 -6.85
C ALA A 653 -18.45 -0.86 -5.50
N SER A 654 -17.38 -0.58 -4.76
CA SER A 654 -17.46 0.08 -3.45
C SER A 654 -17.54 1.60 -3.56
N ALA A 655 -18.03 2.25 -2.51
CA ALA A 655 -18.11 3.71 -2.46
C ALA A 655 -16.76 4.40 -2.77
N PRO A 656 -15.60 3.99 -2.20
CA PRO A 656 -14.30 4.55 -2.59
C PRO A 656 -13.99 4.42 -4.08
N THR A 657 -14.20 3.25 -4.68
CA THR A 657 -13.98 3.05 -6.13
C THR A 657 -14.90 3.96 -6.96
N MET A 658 -16.16 4.10 -6.57
CA MET A 658 -17.11 4.98 -7.25
C MET A 658 -16.70 6.46 -7.14
N ILE A 659 -16.17 6.89 -6.00
CA ILE A 659 -15.62 8.23 -5.79
C ILE A 659 -14.42 8.47 -6.72
N ILE A 660 -13.50 7.51 -6.77
CA ILE A 660 -12.30 7.61 -7.62
C ILE A 660 -12.70 7.70 -9.09
N GLU A 661 -13.59 6.83 -9.54
CA GLU A 661 -14.05 6.83 -10.93
C GLU A 661 -14.84 8.09 -11.29
N ALA A 662 -15.56 8.69 -10.33
CA ALA A 662 -16.33 9.91 -10.55
C ALA A 662 -15.47 11.16 -10.81
N ALA A 663 -14.17 11.12 -10.53
CA ALA A 663 -13.25 12.18 -10.97
C ALA A 663 -13.09 12.21 -12.50
N ASN A 664 -13.43 11.11 -13.19
CA ASN A 664 -13.66 11.17 -14.62
C ASN A 664 -15.09 11.70 -14.86
N GLU A 665 -15.19 12.88 -15.47
CA GLU A 665 -16.48 13.53 -15.74
C GLU A 665 -17.46 12.65 -16.55
N ARG A 666 -16.97 11.73 -17.39
CA ARG A 666 -17.84 10.78 -18.13
C ARG A 666 -18.50 9.74 -17.23
N LEU A 667 -17.89 9.43 -16.09
CA LEU A 667 -18.37 8.44 -15.13
C LEU A 667 -19.07 9.08 -13.93
N LYS A 668 -18.93 10.38 -13.73
CA LYS A 668 -19.51 11.12 -12.60
C LYS A 668 -21.00 10.86 -12.42
N ASP A 669 -21.79 11.01 -13.48
CA ASP A 669 -23.24 10.76 -13.44
C ASP A 669 -23.57 9.26 -13.31
N ALA A 670 -22.66 8.35 -13.70
CA ALA A 670 -22.84 6.92 -13.51
C ALA A 670 -22.53 6.48 -12.08
N ARG A 671 -21.70 7.23 -11.34
CA ARG A 671 -21.23 6.88 -10.00
C ARG A 671 -21.87 7.69 -8.88
N LEU A 672 -22.20 8.95 -9.11
CA LEU A 672 -22.75 9.86 -8.09
C LEU A 672 -24.17 10.31 -8.44
N THR A 673 -24.96 10.66 -7.43
CA THR A 673 -26.23 11.37 -7.59
C THR A 673 -25.97 12.85 -7.88
N LYS A 674 -27.02 13.58 -8.30
CA LYS A 674 -26.95 15.05 -8.47
C LYS A 674 -26.52 15.80 -7.20
N SER A 675 -26.72 15.19 -6.03
CA SER A 675 -26.30 15.74 -4.73
C SER A 675 -24.87 15.33 -4.34
N GLY A 676 -24.11 14.65 -5.21
CA GLY A 676 -22.74 14.19 -4.95
C GLY A 676 -22.63 12.90 -4.13
N ARG A 677 -23.74 12.24 -3.75
CA ARG A 677 -23.70 10.98 -2.99
C ARG A 677 -23.38 9.82 -3.92
N THR A 678 -22.59 8.84 -3.48
CA THR A 678 -22.42 7.59 -4.22
C THR A 678 -23.76 6.91 -4.47
N LYS A 679 -23.95 6.41 -5.69
CA LYS A 679 -25.05 5.49 -6.01
C LYS A 679 -24.83 4.15 -5.29
N VAL A 680 -25.87 3.33 -5.18
CA VAL A 680 -25.91 2.10 -4.34
C VAL A 680 -24.64 1.26 -4.55
N PRO A 681 -23.72 1.19 -3.57
CA PRO A 681 -22.48 0.43 -3.71
C PRO A 681 -22.74 -1.07 -3.45
N GLU A 682 -22.05 -1.93 -4.21
CA GLU A 682 -22.09 -3.40 -4.11
C GLU A 682 -20.77 -4.01 -3.63
N GLY A 683 -19.85 -3.15 -3.18
CA GLY A 683 -18.63 -3.53 -2.51
C GLY A 683 -18.42 -2.70 -1.24
N LYS A 684 -17.58 -3.21 -0.35
CA LYS A 684 -17.19 -2.50 0.87
C LYS A 684 -15.75 -1.98 0.80
N PRO A 685 -15.46 -0.87 1.50
CA PRO A 685 -14.09 -0.44 1.72
C PRO A 685 -13.33 -1.47 2.55
N GLY A 686 -12.03 -1.62 2.30
CA GLY A 686 -11.20 -2.55 3.04
C GLY A 686 -9.71 -2.28 2.90
N PHE A 687 -8.91 -3.09 3.60
CA PHE A 687 -7.45 -3.00 3.57
C PHE A 687 -6.82 -4.36 3.27
N LEU A 688 -5.73 -4.34 2.52
CA LEU A 688 -4.72 -5.39 2.50
C LEU A 688 -3.82 -5.18 3.71
N LYS A 689 -4.08 -5.92 4.80
CA LYS A 689 -3.24 -5.87 6.00
C LYS A 689 -1.84 -6.39 5.67
N TYR A 690 -0.85 -5.58 6.04
CA TYR A 690 0.56 -5.92 5.99
C TYR A 690 0.87 -7.04 7.00
N THR A 691 1.91 -7.82 6.72
CA THR A 691 2.39 -8.88 7.61
C THR A 691 3.91 -8.93 7.60
N GLU A 692 4.51 -8.86 8.79
CA GLU A 692 5.96 -8.66 8.96
C GLU A 692 6.86 -9.70 8.27
N LYS A 693 6.39 -10.95 8.14
CA LYS A 693 7.13 -12.05 7.52
C LYS A 693 7.14 -12.01 5.98
N ALA A 694 6.09 -11.43 5.39
CA ALA A 694 5.85 -11.48 3.95
C ALA A 694 6.04 -10.08 3.34
N ASN A 695 7.30 -9.73 3.10
CA ASN A 695 7.67 -8.43 2.54
C ASN A 695 7.51 -8.41 1.02
N SER A 696 7.68 -9.55 0.34
CA SER A 696 7.35 -9.75 -1.08
C SER A 696 6.17 -10.72 -1.27
N MET A 697 5.39 -10.52 -2.34
CA MET A 697 4.31 -11.44 -2.74
C MET A 697 4.83 -12.83 -3.09
N THR A 698 6.12 -12.98 -3.42
CA THR A 698 6.72 -14.28 -3.71
C THR A 698 6.64 -15.23 -2.52
N PHE A 699 6.69 -14.70 -1.29
CA PHE A 699 6.47 -15.47 -0.07
C PHE A 699 5.10 -16.17 -0.08
N TRP A 700 4.03 -15.44 -0.40
CA TRP A 700 2.69 -16.01 -0.44
C TRP A 700 2.50 -16.96 -1.63
N ILE A 701 3.07 -16.63 -2.80
CA ILE A 701 3.04 -17.54 -3.96
C ILE A 701 3.66 -18.89 -3.58
N ASP A 702 4.84 -18.87 -2.96
CA ASP A 702 5.53 -20.08 -2.54
C ASP A 702 4.75 -20.83 -1.46
N GLU A 703 4.19 -20.13 -0.46
CA GLU A 703 3.36 -20.76 0.58
C GLU A 703 2.16 -21.50 -0.02
N PHE A 704 1.40 -20.86 -0.91
CA PHE A 704 0.23 -21.49 -1.54
C PHE A 704 0.63 -22.61 -2.51
N ARG A 705 1.74 -22.50 -3.25
CA ARG A 705 2.27 -23.62 -4.03
C ARG A 705 2.62 -24.82 -3.15
N HIS A 706 3.22 -24.59 -1.98
CA HIS A 706 3.48 -25.67 -1.03
C HIS A 706 2.21 -26.29 -0.45
N HIS A 707 1.13 -25.51 -0.24
CA HIS A 707 -0.17 -26.05 0.18
C HIS A 707 -0.78 -26.98 -0.90
N LEU A 708 -0.73 -26.59 -2.18
CA LEU A 708 -1.17 -27.45 -3.28
C LEU A 708 -0.28 -28.69 -3.42
N ALA A 709 1.04 -28.52 -3.38
CA ALA A 709 1.98 -29.64 -3.48
C ALA A 709 1.86 -30.62 -2.32
N ARG A 710 1.49 -30.14 -1.13
CA ARG A 710 1.14 -31.01 0.00
C ARG A 710 -0.11 -31.83 -0.30
N THR A 711 -1.11 -31.25 -0.96
CA THR A 711 -2.30 -31.98 -1.42
C THR A 711 -1.90 -33.12 -2.37
N LEU A 712 -1.06 -32.84 -3.38
CA LEU A 712 -0.53 -33.86 -4.29
C LEU A 712 0.24 -34.97 -3.55
N ALA A 713 1.15 -34.59 -2.64
CA ALA A 713 1.95 -35.54 -1.88
C ALA A 713 1.13 -36.40 -0.91
N ASP A 714 0.08 -35.84 -0.31
CA ASP A 714 -0.81 -36.56 0.60
C ASP A 714 -1.73 -37.54 -0.16
N ILE A 715 -2.00 -37.31 -1.46
CA ILE A 715 -2.66 -38.27 -2.37
C ILE A 715 -1.64 -39.31 -2.91
N GLY A 716 -0.36 -38.93 -3.00
CA GLY A 716 0.71 -39.79 -3.52
C GLY A 716 1.03 -39.58 -4.99
N VAL A 717 0.66 -38.43 -5.57
CA VAL A 717 0.91 -38.06 -6.98
C VAL A 717 1.89 -36.89 -7.07
N LYS A 718 2.65 -36.79 -8.16
CA LYS A 718 3.71 -35.78 -8.32
C LYS A 718 3.26 -34.46 -8.94
N ASP A 719 2.26 -34.51 -9.82
CA ASP A 719 1.81 -33.38 -10.63
C ASP A 719 0.31 -33.49 -10.97
N ILE A 720 -0.21 -32.46 -11.64
CA ILE A 720 -1.61 -32.40 -12.07
C ILE A 720 -1.96 -33.53 -13.05
N ALA A 721 -1.03 -34.01 -13.89
CA ALA A 721 -1.31 -35.10 -14.83
C ALA A 721 -1.52 -36.43 -14.10
N GLU A 722 -0.62 -36.79 -13.18
CA GLU A 722 -0.76 -37.96 -12.31
C GLU A 722 -2.01 -37.84 -11.43
N MET A 723 -2.30 -36.64 -10.91
CA MET A 723 -3.53 -36.40 -10.13
C MET A 723 -4.79 -36.66 -10.95
N ARG A 724 -4.88 -36.15 -12.19
CA ARG A 724 -6.05 -36.39 -13.05
C ARG A 724 -6.23 -37.87 -13.37
N THR A 725 -5.13 -38.57 -13.65
CA THR A 725 -5.13 -40.02 -13.86
C THR A 725 -5.67 -40.74 -12.62
N PHE A 726 -5.11 -40.43 -11.44
CA PHE A 726 -5.53 -40.99 -10.17
C PHE A 726 -7.03 -40.79 -9.91
N LEU A 727 -7.55 -39.58 -10.10
CA LEU A 727 -8.97 -39.26 -9.89
C LEU A 727 -9.90 -39.94 -10.90
N SER A 728 -9.39 -40.32 -12.08
CA SER A 728 -10.17 -41.03 -13.11
C SER A 728 -10.22 -42.54 -12.91
N GLU A 729 -9.16 -43.13 -12.33
CA GLU A 729 -9.02 -44.57 -12.15
C GLU A 729 -9.46 -45.04 -10.74
N ASN A 730 -9.43 -44.15 -9.76
CA ASN A 730 -9.69 -44.50 -8.36
C ASN A 730 -11.11 -44.10 -7.92
N ASP A 731 -11.82 -45.05 -7.30
CA ASP A 731 -13.19 -44.85 -6.82
C ASP A 731 -13.25 -44.23 -5.40
N GLU A 732 -12.12 -43.93 -4.77
CA GLU A 732 -12.09 -43.44 -3.40
C GLU A 732 -12.61 -41.99 -3.22
N GLU A 733 -13.43 -41.80 -2.18
CA GLU A 733 -13.89 -40.49 -1.74
C GLU A 733 -12.79 -39.77 -0.93
N LEU A 734 -12.22 -38.71 -1.51
CA LEU A 734 -11.12 -37.94 -0.91
C LEU A 734 -11.59 -36.80 0.00
N LEU A 735 -12.78 -36.26 -0.25
CA LEU A 735 -13.35 -35.14 0.49
C LEU A 735 -14.20 -35.63 1.66
N ARG A 736 -14.17 -34.92 2.79
CA ARG A 736 -14.98 -35.23 3.98
C ARG A 736 -15.75 -34.01 4.49
N VAL A 737 -16.93 -34.25 5.04
CA VAL A 737 -17.69 -33.24 5.81
C VAL A 737 -17.13 -33.15 7.22
N VAL A 738 -16.98 -31.92 7.71
CA VAL A 738 -16.45 -31.62 9.05
C VAL A 738 -17.43 -30.69 9.76
N SER A 739 -17.54 -30.82 11.08
CA SER A 739 -18.46 -29.97 11.85
C SER A 739 -17.99 -28.51 11.92
N SER A 740 -18.87 -27.57 12.26
CA SER A 740 -18.47 -26.17 12.48
C SER A 740 -17.52 -26.01 13.67
N GLY A 741 -17.73 -26.80 14.73
CA GLY A 741 -16.84 -26.88 15.88
C GLY A 741 -15.45 -27.36 15.48
N ALA A 742 -15.39 -28.38 14.61
CA ALA A 742 -14.16 -28.88 14.02
C ALA A 742 -13.35 -27.81 13.31
N ALA A 743 -14.00 -27.11 12.37
CA ALA A 743 -13.40 -26.06 11.59
C ALA A 743 -12.88 -24.94 12.50
N SER A 744 -13.64 -24.60 13.54
CA SER A 744 -13.26 -23.59 14.53
C SER A 744 -12.04 -24.03 15.36
N ILE A 745 -11.98 -25.30 15.78
CA ILE A 745 -10.86 -25.87 16.52
C ILE A 745 -9.61 -25.93 15.64
N ALA A 746 -9.74 -26.41 14.41
CA ALA A 746 -8.65 -26.42 13.43
C ALA A 746 -8.07 -25.02 13.24
N GLN A 747 -8.94 -24.02 13.06
CA GLN A 747 -8.55 -22.62 12.93
C GLN A 747 -7.82 -22.09 14.18
N ALA A 748 -8.27 -22.47 15.39
CA ALA A 748 -7.62 -22.10 16.65
C ALA A 748 -6.20 -22.70 16.79
N TYR A 749 -5.94 -23.87 16.21
CA TYR A 749 -4.62 -24.49 16.13
C TYR A 749 -3.79 -24.06 14.92
N GLY A 750 -4.26 -23.08 14.14
CA GLY A 750 -3.56 -22.59 12.94
C GLY A 750 -3.65 -23.52 11.74
N ALA A 751 -4.46 -24.57 11.79
CA ALA A 751 -4.89 -25.32 10.62
C ALA A 751 -6.06 -24.56 9.98
N SER A 752 -5.76 -23.71 9.00
CA SER A 752 -6.76 -22.88 8.33
C SER A 752 -7.76 -23.69 7.53
#